data_AF-A0A9P6KMC0-F1
#
_entry.id   AF-A0A9P6KMC0-F1
#
_cell.length_a   1.000
_cell.length_b   1.000
_cell.length_c   1.000
_cell.angle_alpha   90.00
_cell.angle_beta   90.00
_cell.angle_gamma   90.00
#
_symmetry.space_group_name_H-M   'P 1'
#
loop_
_entity.id
_entity.type
_entity.pdbx_description
1 polymer ?
#
loop_
_entity_poly.entity_id
_entity_poly.type
_entity_poly.pdbx_seq_one_letter_code
_entity_poly.pdbx_strand_id
1 'polypeptide(L)'
;MVPALRPTGHFYAAFYRWSCSTVRNPHCSRSLRRCPSCFTVGRAGHAYSTTRPLLNNNAAAPAPKASRSESGSTSADQEATVQMKTDMRSIMRQVPSSVTVITAFAQDGDMRPLPLGSAISSLTTVSLDPPHVSFNIKPPSRTLDAIREAGGRFCLHFLDNSLLAAKVALDFTKGNSLDTLRRRRASFSFAYPTTNQVGQPPRLNARCVVASMTCQLEQETAVADHVVVIASVKELDAIQNPGPVLFYHAGKFKRYNGGTLYSPASAIRGQELDVPTLLHREGESKGNDGSTLQKHLPFEEMATARPRNLARLKGHAAYWTYPLFPGDAEKEDFISLAKDYVKQNRASFLESPSVPGGTILKDGWGIHPGAFGLNLTRLVGQSMAELGLDSDQEPSLPTASLTHRFYGKLSPTDLTAIGDHAKALVRHNLTAVDGDYLKVLNSLDVCPGGTSLLASDILVPLRDAGLIAPFELRSLEPTDTLDLYYLEQIEHRLSEFFKSIPYEQVSRMGLTKLQSAIGINAVTLEHSHVDYVQQVRPRITAEVYPETFSPPQVDLRGQISPEEVRVAVERMVYAFSVRDTHAYSIFRKLPKAESMRRLGIHPMATGADLDFLWEKLRYMRAKAITHTAFEEAVDTMLDPLFDKGLSTSEELYSRARKLVRLHARSVLSWSLRDIVAAMGLRYGVAGVLHDSKNMHVRSLVKQAFSAALQARMQDDDISVEDKTAIEEYLSSSHTLKTRPSIWSWDQTRRVEMEKVRTECTRKKKREEKDEKLKKQREEEDNMIRKKRKEEDRLLKKRRNEEDEKGGEDEKLGKREVEDNTIKQNRKEEDKLLKKRRKGEDKRWEKMVEGMLEGRRKKKREEELKKMREEGKEEEEEEAIVAGG
;
A
#
# COMPACT_ATOMS: atom_id res chain seq x y z
N MET A 1 26.93 -17.32 10.41
CA MET A 1 27.29 -15.90 10.57
C MET A 1 26.29 -15.10 9.74
N VAL A 2 25.48 -14.26 10.40
CA VAL A 2 24.33 -13.55 9.84
C VAL A 2 24.74 -12.09 9.60
N PRO A 3 24.56 -11.50 8.41
CA PRO A 3 24.88 -10.08 8.18
C PRO A 3 23.85 -9.17 8.86
N ALA A 4 24.35 -8.07 9.42
CA ALA A 4 23.65 -7.15 10.31
C ALA A 4 22.40 -6.48 9.70
N LEU A 5 21.33 -6.50 10.48
CA LEU A 5 20.12 -5.68 10.31
C LEU A 5 20.46 -4.19 10.49
N ARG A 6 19.85 -3.32 9.68
CA ARG A 6 20.00 -1.85 9.75
C ARG A 6 19.56 -1.30 11.13
N PRO A 7 20.15 -0.20 11.62
CA PRO A 7 19.90 0.32 12.95
C PRO A 7 18.54 1.01 13.01
N THR A 8 17.68 0.53 13.90
CA THR A 8 16.43 1.19 14.32
C THR A 8 16.74 2.11 15.50
N GLY A 9 16.01 3.23 15.58
CA GLY A 9 16.23 4.29 16.57
C GLY A 9 16.40 3.78 18.00
N HIS A 10 17.57 4.07 18.57
CA HIS A 10 18.04 3.68 19.89
C HIS A 10 17.27 4.27 21.09
N PHE A 11 16.08 4.85 20.89
CA PHE A 11 15.18 5.24 21.98
C PHE A 11 14.29 4.08 22.46
N TYR A 12 13.93 3.13 21.56
CA TYR A 12 13.03 2.01 21.90
C TYR A 12 13.72 0.82 22.58
N ALA A 13 15.03 0.62 22.36
CA ALA A 13 15.76 -0.51 22.97
C ALA A 13 16.05 -0.30 24.47
N ALA A 14 16.17 0.95 24.93
CA ALA A 14 16.30 1.27 26.35
C ALA A 14 14.98 1.08 27.12
N PHE A 15 13.85 1.38 26.47
CA PHE A 15 12.51 1.19 27.06
C PHE A 15 12.11 -0.30 27.14
N TYR A 16 12.48 -1.10 26.14
CA TYR A 16 12.27 -2.56 26.15
C TYR A 16 13.15 -3.29 27.19
N ARG A 17 14.39 -2.83 27.42
CA ARG A 17 15.25 -3.40 28.48
C ARG A 17 14.80 -3.03 29.90
N TRP A 18 14.06 -1.92 30.07
CA TRP A 18 13.48 -1.57 31.37
C TRP A 18 12.18 -2.36 31.66
N SER A 19 11.35 -2.65 30.65
CA SER A 19 10.09 -3.41 30.83
C SER A 19 10.27 -4.93 30.94
N CYS A 20 11.43 -5.48 30.52
CA CYS A 20 11.74 -6.91 30.70
C CYS A 20 12.31 -7.29 32.08
N SER A 21 12.30 -6.37 33.06
CA SER A 21 12.72 -6.66 34.44
C SER A 21 11.58 -7.15 35.35
N THR A 22 10.35 -7.26 34.85
CA THR A 22 9.18 -7.62 35.67
C THR A 22 8.27 -8.66 35.03
N VAL A 23 8.78 -9.84 34.67
CA VAL A 23 8.00 -11.10 34.72
C VAL A 23 8.95 -12.24 35.07
N ARG A 24 8.87 -12.71 36.31
CA ARG A 24 9.48 -13.98 36.74
C ARG A 24 8.75 -15.14 36.06
N ASN A 25 9.55 -16.05 35.53
CA ASN A 25 9.19 -17.36 35.01
C ASN A 25 8.52 -18.24 36.09
N PRO A 26 7.34 -18.86 35.88
CA PRO A 26 6.86 -19.94 36.71
C PRO A 26 7.13 -21.27 36.00
N HIS A 27 8.09 -22.05 36.50
CA HIS A 27 8.05 -23.52 36.61
C HIS A 27 9.43 -24.04 37.05
N CYS A 28 9.67 -24.12 38.35
CA CYS A 28 10.46 -25.21 38.92
C CYS A 28 10.07 -25.43 40.38
N SER A 29 9.70 -26.66 40.69
CA SER A 29 9.21 -27.15 41.98
C SER A 29 10.34 -27.43 42.97
N ARG A 30 10.05 -27.27 44.27
CA ARG A 30 10.82 -27.69 45.48
C ARG A 30 12.07 -26.84 45.76
N SER A 31 12.40 -26.39 46.97
CA SER A 31 12.07 -26.87 48.31
C SER A 31 12.10 -25.75 49.37
N LEU A 32 11.46 -26.07 50.50
CA LEU A 32 11.33 -25.40 51.79
C LEU A 32 12.53 -24.54 52.28
N ARG A 33 12.23 -23.36 52.83
CA ARG A 33 12.36 -23.05 54.28
C ARG A 33 11.90 -21.61 54.62
N ARG A 34 11.01 -21.54 55.63
CA ARG A 34 10.90 -20.60 56.80
C ARG A 34 11.46 -19.17 56.61
N CYS A 35 10.87 -18.05 57.05
CA CYS A 35 9.86 -17.68 58.05
C CYS A 35 9.81 -16.10 58.01
N PRO A 36 9.09 -15.36 58.87
CA PRO A 36 7.65 -15.18 58.85
C PRO A 36 7.21 -13.69 58.90
N SER A 37 5.96 -13.46 58.48
CA SER A 37 4.94 -12.62 59.15
C SER A 37 5.25 -11.15 59.54
N CYS A 38 4.42 -10.20 59.09
CA CYS A 38 3.25 -9.72 59.86
C CYS A 38 2.65 -8.40 59.34
N PHE A 39 1.31 -8.41 59.14
CA PHE A 39 0.28 -7.36 59.45
C PHE A 39 0.41 -5.97 58.79
N THR A 40 -0.61 -5.26 58.26
CA THR A 40 -2.10 -5.32 58.22
C THR A 40 -2.56 -4.28 57.17
N VAL A 41 -3.38 -4.62 56.17
CA VAL A 41 -4.85 -4.36 56.05
C VAL A 41 -5.33 -2.97 56.54
N GLY A 42 -5.96 -2.19 55.65
CA GLY A 42 -6.83 -1.08 56.05
C GLY A 42 -7.28 -0.05 54.99
N ARG A 43 -8.22 -0.44 54.12
CA ARG A 43 -9.36 0.34 53.54
C ARG A 43 -9.19 1.75 52.90
N ALA A 44 -9.56 1.79 51.62
CA ALA A 44 -10.64 2.56 50.95
C ALA A 44 -10.84 4.08 51.20
N GLY A 45 -10.96 4.84 50.10
CA GLY A 45 -11.63 6.14 50.08
C GLY A 45 -11.40 6.95 48.79
N HIS A 46 -12.48 7.27 48.07
CA HIS A 46 -12.55 8.17 46.92
C HIS A 46 -12.02 9.59 47.19
N ALA A 47 -11.53 10.30 46.16
CA ALA A 47 -12.16 11.51 45.60
C ALA A 47 -11.18 12.34 44.74
N TYR A 48 -11.73 12.94 43.69
CA TYR A 48 -11.13 13.95 42.81
C TYR A 48 -11.01 15.33 43.49
N SER A 49 -10.11 16.15 42.93
CA SER A 49 -9.99 17.61 43.03
C SER A 49 -9.17 18.16 44.21
N THR A 50 -8.10 18.89 43.91
CA THR A 50 -8.11 20.37 43.96
C THR A 50 -6.73 20.97 43.64
N THR A 51 -6.81 22.13 43.01
CA THR A 51 -5.78 23.12 42.70
C THR A 51 -5.10 23.67 43.95
N ARG A 52 -3.85 24.16 43.81
CA ARG A 52 -3.28 25.16 44.73
C ARG A 52 -2.33 26.15 44.04
N PRO A 53 -2.18 27.36 44.62
CA PRO A 53 -2.05 28.61 43.87
C PRO A 53 -0.67 29.26 44.00
N LEU A 54 -0.45 30.28 43.15
CA LEU A 54 0.66 31.23 43.22
C LEU A 54 0.62 32.07 44.50
N LEU A 55 1.79 32.33 45.09
CA LEU A 55 2.04 33.56 45.84
C LEU A 55 3.44 34.09 45.54
N ASN A 56 3.43 35.38 45.23
CA ASN A 56 4.49 36.27 44.81
C ASN A 56 5.26 36.80 46.04
N ASN A 57 6.55 37.15 45.89
CA ASN A 57 7.22 38.17 46.70
C ASN A 57 8.52 38.69 46.07
N ASN A 58 8.42 39.90 45.52
CA ASN A 58 9.31 41.07 45.61
C ASN A 58 10.85 40.97 45.48
N ALA A 59 11.32 41.53 44.37
CA ALA A 59 12.33 42.59 44.22
C ALA A 59 13.75 42.48 44.86
N ALA A 60 14.72 42.32 43.94
CA ALA A 60 15.99 43.05 43.78
C ALA A 60 17.21 42.75 44.68
N ALA A 61 18.15 41.96 44.14
CA ALA A 61 19.61 42.11 44.30
C ALA A 61 20.32 41.47 43.08
N PRO A 62 21.54 41.91 42.70
CA PRO A 62 22.04 41.85 41.32
C PRO A 62 22.47 40.44 40.92
N ALA A 63 22.19 40.08 39.67
CA ALA A 63 22.68 38.83 39.08
C ALA A 63 24.22 38.76 39.17
N PRO A 64 24.81 37.66 39.68
CA PRO A 64 26.24 37.48 39.65
C PRO A 64 26.66 37.31 38.18
N LYS A 65 27.75 37.99 37.80
CA LYS A 65 28.46 37.73 36.55
C LYS A 65 28.98 36.29 36.59
N ALA A 66 28.18 35.34 36.13
CA ALA A 66 28.63 33.99 35.85
C ALA A 66 29.31 34.02 34.47
N SER A 67 30.63 33.91 34.49
CA SER A 67 31.46 33.53 33.36
C SER A 67 30.84 32.33 32.64
N ARG A 68 30.33 32.56 31.44
CA ARG A 68 29.83 31.49 30.58
C ARG A 68 31.04 30.70 30.09
N SER A 69 31.34 29.60 30.74
CA SER A 69 32.19 28.56 30.17
C SER A 69 31.46 28.03 28.93
N GLU A 70 31.98 28.39 27.77
CA GLU A 70 31.59 27.80 26.49
C GLU A 70 32.00 26.33 26.48
N SER A 71 31.11 25.45 26.92
CA SER A 71 31.18 24.03 26.58
C SER A 71 30.76 23.90 25.11
N GLY A 72 31.72 23.57 24.23
CA GLY A 72 31.53 23.49 22.79
C GLY A 72 30.39 22.56 22.39
N SER A 73 29.38 23.12 21.73
CA SER A 73 28.38 22.33 21.00
C SER A 73 29.06 21.66 19.80
N THR A 74 28.90 20.35 19.66
CA THR A 74 29.40 19.62 18.50
C THR A 74 28.61 20.02 17.23
N SER A 75 29.20 19.86 16.03
CA SER A 75 28.51 20.13 14.76
C SER A 75 27.23 19.29 14.59
N ALA A 76 27.22 18.07 15.13
CA ALA A 76 26.08 17.16 15.10
C ALA A 76 24.86 17.66 15.90
N ASP A 77 25.08 18.30 17.06
CA ASP A 77 23.99 18.89 17.86
C ASP A 77 23.35 20.09 17.15
N GLN A 78 24.17 20.85 16.42
CA GLN A 78 23.68 21.96 15.60
C GLN A 78 22.90 21.45 14.37
N GLU A 79 23.38 20.40 13.70
CA GLU A 79 22.68 19.80 12.56
C GLU A 79 21.35 19.14 12.95
N ALA A 80 21.29 18.41 14.06
CA ALA A 80 20.06 17.82 14.57
C ALA A 80 19.00 18.89 14.91
N THR A 81 19.44 20.02 15.46
CA THR A 81 18.56 21.17 15.77
C THR A 81 18.05 21.85 14.49
N VAL A 82 18.88 21.96 13.45
CA VAL A 82 18.50 22.51 12.14
C VAL A 82 17.50 21.61 11.43
N GLN A 83 17.69 20.29 11.50
CA GLN A 83 16.78 19.32 10.92
C GLN A 83 15.40 19.35 11.60
N MET A 84 15.36 19.31 12.94
CA MET A 84 14.11 19.41 13.71
C MET A 84 13.33 20.70 13.39
N LYS A 85 14.02 21.84 13.24
CA LYS A 85 13.41 23.11 12.84
C LYS A 85 12.79 23.05 11.44
N THR A 86 13.43 22.32 10.51
CA THR A 86 12.95 22.16 9.13
C THR A 86 11.73 21.24 9.08
N ASP A 87 11.77 20.13 9.83
CA ASP A 87 10.66 19.17 9.91
C ASP A 87 9.44 19.78 10.60
N MET A 88 9.64 20.48 11.73
CA MET A 88 8.57 21.22 12.41
C MET A 88 7.94 22.25 11.47
N ARG A 89 8.75 23.01 10.70
CA ARG A 89 8.21 23.96 9.72
C ARG A 89 7.44 23.26 8.60
N SER A 90 7.89 22.09 8.16
CA SER A 90 7.21 21.31 7.11
C SER A 90 5.84 20.83 7.58
N ILE A 91 5.76 20.29 8.80
CA ILE A 91 4.52 19.82 9.43
C ILE A 91 3.58 20.99 9.69
N MET A 92 4.06 22.06 10.32
CA MET A 92 3.23 23.23 10.64
C MET A 92 2.72 23.96 9.40
N ARG A 93 3.34 23.80 8.23
CA ARG A 93 2.79 24.29 6.95
C ARG A 93 1.55 23.51 6.49
N GLN A 94 1.36 22.27 6.93
CA GLN A 94 0.17 21.47 6.64
C GLN A 94 -0.99 21.80 7.58
N VAL A 95 -0.74 22.50 8.68
CA VAL A 95 -1.81 22.98 9.57
C VAL A 95 -2.43 24.25 8.96
N PRO A 96 -3.73 24.26 8.60
CA PRO A 96 -4.37 25.44 8.05
C PRO A 96 -4.43 26.55 9.11
N SER A 97 -4.09 27.78 8.72
CA SER A 97 -4.15 28.94 9.62
C SER A 97 -4.90 30.09 8.97
N SER A 98 -5.73 30.80 9.73
CA SER A 98 -6.37 32.04 9.25
C SER A 98 -5.31 33.11 9.00
N VAL A 99 -5.56 34.01 8.04
CA VAL A 99 -4.69 35.15 7.75
C VAL A 99 -5.38 36.43 8.19
N THR A 100 -4.72 37.21 9.04
CA THR A 100 -5.23 38.48 9.54
C THR A 100 -4.19 39.57 9.35
N VAL A 101 -4.63 40.78 9.00
CA VAL A 101 -3.75 41.95 8.88
C VAL A 101 -3.86 42.79 10.14
N ILE A 102 -2.73 42.95 10.83
CA ILE A 102 -2.58 43.92 11.92
C ILE A 102 -2.26 45.28 11.34
N THR A 103 -2.84 46.31 11.93
CA THR A 103 -2.45 47.71 11.75
C THR A 103 -2.25 48.37 13.10
N ALA A 104 -1.22 49.20 13.20
CA ALA A 104 -0.92 49.99 14.37
C ALA A 104 -0.66 51.43 13.95
N PHE A 105 -0.94 52.36 14.86
CA PHE A 105 -0.66 53.77 14.62
C PHE A 105 0.85 54.01 14.71
N ALA A 106 1.39 54.77 13.75
CA ALA A 106 2.73 55.33 13.83
C ALA A 106 2.76 56.71 13.16
N GLN A 107 3.74 57.53 13.53
CA GLN A 107 3.98 58.85 12.93
C GLN A 107 5.30 58.85 12.16
N ASP A 108 5.30 59.46 10.97
CA ASP A 108 6.54 59.86 10.30
C ASP A 108 7.04 61.19 10.87
N GLY A 109 8.33 61.54 10.69
CA GLY A 109 8.96 62.75 11.24
C GLY A 109 8.24 64.08 10.92
N ASP A 110 7.35 64.08 9.92
CA ASP A 110 6.46 65.20 9.55
C ASP A 110 5.04 65.11 10.19
N MET A 111 4.86 64.35 11.28
CA MET A 111 3.59 64.14 12.01
C MET A 111 2.44 63.52 11.18
N ARG A 112 2.73 62.90 10.03
CA ARG A 112 1.70 62.22 9.21
C ARG A 112 1.48 60.78 9.73
N PRO A 113 0.22 60.33 9.87
CA PRO A 113 -0.04 58.96 10.29
C PRO A 113 0.35 57.97 9.19
N LEU A 114 1.03 56.88 9.59
CA LEU A 114 1.47 55.79 8.73
C LEU A 114 0.76 54.48 9.14
N PRO A 115 0.25 53.69 8.17
CA PRO A 115 -0.39 52.41 8.46
C PRO A 115 0.67 51.31 8.54
N LEU A 116 1.40 51.29 9.65
CA LEU A 116 2.28 50.16 9.95
C LEU A 116 1.43 48.93 10.18
N GLY A 117 1.87 47.81 9.63
CA GLY A 117 1.09 46.59 9.74
C GLY A 117 1.87 45.36 9.33
N SER A 118 1.28 44.22 9.64
CA SER A 118 1.85 42.92 9.33
C SER A 118 0.74 41.91 9.12
N ALA A 119 0.92 41.01 8.15
CA ALA A 119 0.07 39.84 8.01
C ALA A 119 0.55 38.75 8.96
N ILE A 120 -0.36 38.24 9.79
CA ILE A 120 -0.08 37.17 10.74
C ILE A 120 -0.97 35.97 10.46
N SER A 121 -0.44 34.78 10.75
CA SER A 121 -1.16 33.51 10.69
C SER A 121 -1.29 32.83 12.06
N SER A 122 -0.84 33.50 13.12
CA SER A 122 -0.78 32.96 14.50
C SER A 122 -1.93 33.43 15.39
N LEU A 123 -2.95 34.10 14.82
CA LEU A 123 -4.08 34.62 15.57
C LEU A 123 -4.92 33.48 16.15
N THR A 124 -5.24 33.57 17.44
CA THR A 124 -6.10 32.62 18.16
C THR A 124 -7.01 33.37 19.14
N THR A 125 -8.23 32.88 19.34
CA THR A 125 -9.13 33.37 20.41
C THR A 125 -8.74 32.75 21.74
N VAL A 126 -8.62 33.56 22.79
CA VAL A 126 -8.20 33.12 24.14
C VAL A 126 -9.40 32.99 25.08
N SER A 127 -10.25 34.02 25.13
CA SER A 127 -11.46 34.03 25.97
C SER A 127 -12.56 34.83 25.28
N LEU A 128 -13.81 34.51 25.58
CA LEU A 128 -14.97 35.30 25.16
C LEU A 128 -15.50 36.20 26.28
N ASP A 129 -15.19 35.88 27.55
CA ASP A 129 -15.58 36.68 28.71
C ASP A 129 -14.43 36.74 29.74
N PRO A 130 -13.73 37.88 29.88
CA PRO A 130 -13.72 39.01 28.93
C PRO A 130 -13.12 38.62 27.56
N PRO A 131 -13.49 39.28 26.45
CA PRO A 131 -13.06 38.88 25.11
C PRO A 131 -11.56 39.17 24.87
N HIS A 132 -10.79 38.12 24.60
CA HIS A 132 -9.34 38.17 24.42
C HIS A 132 -8.88 37.38 23.19
N VAL A 133 -7.83 37.88 22.55
CA VAL A 133 -7.14 37.23 21.44
C VAL A 133 -5.64 37.19 21.71
N SER A 134 -4.96 36.24 21.08
CA SER A 134 -3.49 36.14 21.11
C SER A 134 -2.90 35.98 19.72
N PHE A 135 -1.69 36.51 19.52
CA PHE A 135 -0.89 36.23 18.34
C PHE A 135 0.61 36.25 18.65
N ASN A 136 1.38 35.62 17.78
CA ASN A 136 2.84 35.53 17.91
C ASN A 136 3.50 36.44 16.88
N ILE A 137 4.45 37.26 17.32
CA ILE A 137 5.21 38.17 16.45
C ILE A 137 6.71 38.05 16.72
N LYS A 138 7.51 38.04 15.64
CA LYS A 138 8.96 37.88 15.72
C LYS A 138 9.66 39.24 15.90
N PRO A 139 10.41 39.48 17.00
CA PRO A 139 11.29 40.63 17.11
C PRO A 139 12.58 40.48 16.26
N PRO A 140 13.21 41.59 15.82
CA PRO A 140 12.72 42.97 15.92
C PRO A 140 11.51 43.20 14.98
N SER A 141 10.47 43.87 15.49
CA SER A 141 9.25 44.12 14.72
C SER A 141 8.77 45.55 14.92
N ARG A 142 8.89 46.35 13.85
CA ARG A 142 8.36 47.72 13.81
C ARG A 142 6.85 47.79 14.04
N THR A 143 6.12 46.71 13.74
CA THR A 143 4.69 46.65 14.05
C THR A 143 4.47 46.50 15.55
N LEU A 144 5.23 45.64 16.23
CA LEU A 144 5.12 45.50 17.69
C LEU A 144 5.53 46.80 18.41
N ASP A 145 6.60 47.44 17.95
CA ASP A 145 7.06 48.71 18.51
C ASP A 145 6.01 49.81 18.32
N ALA A 146 5.39 49.90 17.15
CA ALA A 146 4.27 50.81 16.91
C ALA A 146 3.05 50.53 17.80
N ILE A 147 2.75 49.26 18.09
CA ILE A 147 1.68 48.91 19.05
C ILE A 147 2.01 49.46 20.43
N ARG A 148 3.24 49.27 20.91
CA ARG A 148 3.70 49.77 22.22
C ARG A 148 3.68 51.29 22.27
N GLU A 149 4.17 51.96 21.22
CA GLU A 149 4.16 53.42 21.08
C GLU A 149 2.74 54.00 21.03
N ALA A 150 1.79 53.28 20.42
CA ALA A 150 0.38 53.64 20.40
C ALA A 150 -0.37 53.33 21.71
N GLY A 151 0.36 53.14 22.82
CA GLY A 151 -0.22 52.80 24.13
C GLY A 151 -0.89 51.43 24.14
N GLY A 152 -0.44 50.50 23.30
CA GLY A 152 -0.96 49.14 23.18
C GLY A 152 -2.13 48.97 22.22
N ARG A 153 -2.55 50.01 21.49
CA ARG A 153 -3.73 49.96 20.62
C ARG A 153 -3.40 49.51 19.20
N PHE A 154 -4.20 48.58 18.67
CA PHE A 154 -4.07 48.09 17.29
C PHE A 154 -5.38 47.56 16.73
N CYS A 155 -5.45 47.40 15.40
CA CYS A 155 -6.62 46.87 14.71
C CYS A 155 -6.27 45.63 13.88
N LEU A 156 -7.05 44.57 14.06
CA LEU A 156 -7.03 43.33 13.29
C LEU A 156 -8.06 43.39 12.17
N HIS A 157 -7.67 42.98 10.96
CA HIS A 157 -8.55 42.92 9.79
C HIS A 157 -8.65 41.50 9.26
N PHE A 158 -9.88 40.97 9.23
CA PHE A 158 -10.20 39.67 8.65
C PHE A 158 -10.54 39.86 7.18
N LEU A 159 -9.87 39.09 6.31
CA LEU A 159 -10.00 39.21 4.87
C LEU A 159 -10.87 38.07 4.30
N ASP A 160 -11.67 38.36 3.28
CA ASP A 160 -12.43 37.37 2.51
C ASP A 160 -11.50 36.37 1.77
N ASN A 161 -12.07 35.37 1.14
CA ASN A 161 -11.32 34.38 0.35
C ASN A 161 -11.00 34.84 -1.10
N SER A 162 -11.06 36.14 -1.41
CA SER A 162 -10.87 36.64 -2.77
C SER A 162 -9.39 36.72 -3.19
N LEU A 163 -9.15 36.90 -4.49
CA LEU A 163 -7.80 37.19 -4.99
C LEU A 163 -7.28 38.54 -4.48
N LEU A 164 -8.17 39.50 -4.23
CA LEU A 164 -7.82 40.81 -3.68
C LEU A 164 -7.31 40.67 -2.25
N ALA A 165 -7.98 39.87 -1.42
CA ALA A 165 -7.53 39.55 -0.06
C ALA A 165 -6.13 38.91 -0.04
N ALA A 166 -5.86 37.95 -0.93
CA ALA A 166 -4.53 37.34 -1.03
C ALA A 166 -3.44 38.36 -1.42
N LYS A 167 -3.75 39.30 -2.32
CA LYS A 167 -2.83 40.39 -2.69
C LYS A 167 -2.57 41.35 -1.53
N VAL A 168 -3.60 41.72 -0.79
CA VAL A 168 -3.51 42.54 0.43
C VAL A 168 -2.62 41.83 1.45
N ALA A 169 -2.96 40.59 1.84
CA ALA A 169 -2.19 39.81 2.79
C ALA A 169 -0.72 39.69 2.39
N LEU A 170 -0.44 39.38 1.12
CA LEU A 170 0.92 39.29 0.60
C LEU A 170 1.68 40.61 0.74
N ASP A 171 1.05 41.76 0.49
CA ASP A 171 1.72 43.05 0.62
C ASP A 171 2.13 43.36 2.07
N PHE A 172 1.31 42.97 3.04
CA PHE A 172 1.61 43.10 4.47
C PHE A 172 2.66 42.09 4.98
N THR A 173 3.15 41.16 4.16
CA THR A 173 4.32 40.31 4.48
C THR A 173 5.67 40.95 4.11
N LYS A 174 5.68 41.97 3.24
CA LYS A 174 6.91 42.59 2.69
C LYS A 174 7.63 43.53 3.66
N GLY A 175 7.24 43.54 4.93
CA GLY A 175 7.78 44.42 5.97
C GLY A 175 7.25 45.86 5.91
N ASN A 176 7.88 46.75 6.68
CA ASN A 176 7.43 48.14 6.86
C ASN A 176 8.50 49.18 6.45
N SER A 177 9.34 48.89 5.44
CA SER A 177 10.28 49.90 4.91
C SER A 177 9.53 51.13 4.37
N LEU A 178 10.18 52.31 4.36
CA LEU A 178 9.55 53.56 3.91
C LEU A 178 8.98 53.44 2.48
N ASP A 179 9.71 52.78 1.60
CA ASP A 179 9.31 52.50 0.21
C ASP A 179 8.09 51.56 0.14
N THR A 180 8.04 50.53 0.99
CA THR A 180 6.87 49.62 1.09
C THR A 180 5.65 50.34 1.65
N LEU A 181 5.83 51.21 2.64
CA LEU A 181 4.74 52.02 3.21
C LEU A 181 4.17 53.01 2.18
N ARG A 182 5.03 53.65 1.38
CA ARG A 182 4.61 54.53 0.27
C ARG A 182 3.78 53.76 -0.77
N ARG A 183 4.26 52.59 -1.21
CA ARG A 183 3.51 51.71 -2.13
C ARG A 183 2.18 51.26 -1.56
N ARG A 184 2.16 50.86 -0.29
CA ARG A 184 0.94 50.42 0.41
C ARG A 184 -0.10 51.53 0.48
N ARG A 185 0.33 52.77 0.76
CA ARG A 185 -0.53 53.95 0.79
C ARG A 185 -1.09 54.32 -0.59
N ALA A 186 -0.34 54.06 -1.66
CA ALA A 186 -0.82 54.24 -3.03
C ALA A 186 -1.77 53.12 -3.48
N SER A 187 -1.59 51.90 -2.96
CA SER A 187 -2.32 50.70 -3.40
C SER A 187 -3.62 50.48 -2.63
N PHE A 188 -3.71 50.95 -1.38
CA PHE A 188 -4.86 50.73 -0.51
C PHE A 188 -5.29 52.02 0.20
N SER A 189 -6.60 52.14 0.39
CA SER A 189 -7.19 53.23 1.17
C SER A 189 -7.19 52.87 2.65
N PHE A 190 -6.81 53.82 3.49
CA PHE A 190 -6.86 53.70 4.95
C PHE A 190 -7.71 54.82 5.53
N ALA A 191 -8.62 54.47 6.43
CA ALA A 191 -9.31 55.42 7.27
C ALA A 191 -8.40 55.73 8.48
N TYR A 192 -7.93 56.96 8.56
CA TYR A 192 -7.16 57.44 9.71
C TYR A 192 -8.10 58.14 10.69
N PRO A 193 -7.88 57.98 12.00
CA PRO A 193 -8.58 58.78 13.00
C PRO A 193 -8.32 60.28 12.78
N THR A 194 -9.34 61.11 13.02
CA THR A 194 -9.22 62.57 13.02
C THR A 194 -8.30 63.06 14.15
N THR A 195 -7.78 64.28 14.04
CA THR A 195 -6.74 64.87 14.92
C THR A 195 -7.04 64.85 16.43
N ASN A 196 -8.29 64.56 16.84
CA ASN A 196 -8.70 64.46 18.24
C ASN A 196 -8.65 63.02 18.80
N GLN A 197 -8.19 62.02 18.04
CA GLN A 197 -8.14 60.60 18.42
C GLN A 197 -6.72 60.02 18.27
N VAL A 198 -5.75 60.64 18.95
CA VAL A 198 -4.35 60.17 18.98
C VAL A 198 -4.28 58.74 19.55
N GLY A 199 -3.58 57.84 18.86
CA GLY A 199 -3.40 56.44 19.27
C GLY A 199 -4.47 55.45 18.76
N GLN A 200 -5.46 55.88 17.98
CA GLN A 200 -6.36 54.95 17.29
C GLN A 200 -5.65 54.33 16.06
N PRO A 201 -5.74 53.01 15.84
CA PRO A 201 -5.09 52.35 14.72
C PRO A 201 -5.79 52.66 13.39
N PRO A 202 -5.03 52.82 12.29
CA PRO A 202 -5.61 53.07 10.96
C PRO A 202 -6.37 51.85 10.45
N ARG A 203 -7.59 52.04 9.97
CA ARG A 203 -8.42 50.94 9.44
C ARG A 203 -8.23 50.79 7.94
N LEU A 204 -8.03 49.56 7.48
CA LEU A 204 -7.92 49.23 6.06
C LEU A 204 -9.31 49.31 5.40
N ASN A 205 -9.52 50.28 4.52
CA ASN A 205 -10.77 50.44 3.78
C ASN A 205 -10.68 49.70 2.43
N ALA A 206 -10.88 48.39 2.47
CA ALA A 206 -10.88 47.54 1.29
C ALA A 206 -12.12 46.63 1.27
N ARG A 207 -12.72 46.42 0.10
CA ARG A 207 -13.92 45.59 -0.08
C ARG A 207 -13.75 44.14 0.39
N CYS A 208 -12.50 43.66 0.45
CA CYS A 208 -12.18 42.32 0.92
C CYS A 208 -12.08 42.20 2.45
N VAL A 209 -12.25 43.28 3.22
CA VAL A 209 -12.29 43.21 4.70
C VAL A 209 -13.71 42.83 5.13
N VAL A 210 -13.86 41.67 5.77
CA VAL A 210 -15.16 41.14 6.21
C VAL A 210 -15.47 41.44 7.67
N ALA A 211 -14.43 41.65 8.47
CA ALA A 211 -14.54 42.08 9.86
C ALA A 211 -13.26 42.78 10.31
N SER A 212 -13.36 43.60 11.35
CA SER A 212 -12.25 44.23 12.03
C SER A 212 -12.45 44.27 13.54
N MET A 213 -11.35 44.16 14.30
CA MET A 213 -11.34 44.21 15.76
C MET A 213 -10.32 45.23 16.23
N THR A 214 -10.75 46.19 17.06
CA THR A 214 -9.85 47.10 17.77
C THR A 214 -9.49 46.48 19.12
N CYS A 215 -8.20 46.34 19.38
CA CYS A 215 -7.65 45.61 20.51
C CYS A 215 -6.70 46.48 21.34
N GLN A 216 -6.59 46.13 22.62
CA GLN A 216 -5.66 46.71 23.58
C GLN A 216 -4.71 45.63 24.07
N LEU A 217 -3.41 45.86 23.92
CA LEU A 217 -2.35 45.01 24.46
C LEU A 217 -2.47 44.96 26.00
N GLU A 218 -2.53 43.75 26.55
CA GLU A 218 -2.60 43.50 28.01
C GLU A 218 -1.33 42.83 28.52
N GLN A 219 -0.82 41.83 27.79
CA GLN A 219 0.34 41.05 28.21
C GLN A 219 1.23 40.66 27.02
N GLU A 220 2.54 40.71 27.25
CA GLU A 220 3.56 40.17 26.34
C GLU A 220 4.37 39.11 27.08
N THR A 221 4.65 37.99 26.41
CA THR A 221 5.54 36.95 26.95
C THR A 221 6.56 36.57 25.89
N ALA A 222 7.84 36.74 26.20
CA ALA A 222 8.92 36.31 25.31
C ALA A 222 9.04 34.78 25.34
N VAL A 223 8.98 34.16 24.17
CA VAL A 223 9.12 32.72 23.97
C VAL A 223 10.14 32.49 22.87
N ALA A 224 11.37 32.14 23.26
CA ALA A 224 12.51 31.96 22.36
C ALA A 224 12.69 33.15 21.39
N ASP A 225 12.45 32.96 20.10
CA ASP A 225 12.61 33.99 19.06
C ASP A 225 11.32 34.75 18.72
N HIS A 226 10.25 34.60 19.52
CA HIS A 226 8.97 35.27 19.32
C HIS A 226 8.46 35.92 20.62
N VAL A 227 7.54 36.88 20.47
CA VAL A 227 6.74 37.42 21.56
C VAL A 227 5.30 36.97 21.35
N VAL A 228 4.71 36.34 22.37
CA VAL A 228 3.28 36.06 22.45
C VAL A 228 2.59 37.29 22.99
N VAL A 229 1.72 37.88 22.20
CA VAL A 229 0.91 39.04 22.54
C VAL A 229 -0.48 38.58 22.92
N ILE A 230 -0.98 38.99 24.08
CA ILE A 230 -2.35 38.79 24.54
C ILE A 230 -3.01 40.17 24.63
N ALA A 231 -4.18 40.31 24.01
CA ALA A 231 -4.88 41.57 23.91
C ALA A 231 -6.38 41.43 24.17
N SER A 232 -6.96 42.42 24.85
CA SER A 232 -8.40 42.52 25.07
C SER A 232 -9.08 43.18 23.87
N VAL A 233 -10.22 42.64 23.44
CA VAL A 233 -11.01 43.18 22.33
C VAL A 233 -11.90 44.31 22.87
N LYS A 234 -11.77 45.52 22.31
CA LYS A 234 -12.51 46.70 22.75
C LYS A 234 -13.68 47.04 21.82
N GLU A 235 -13.48 46.89 20.51
CA GLU A 235 -14.51 47.16 19.50
C GLU A 235 -14.46 46.08 18.41
N LEU A 236 -15.63 45.67 17.91
CA LEU A 236 -15.78 44.75 16.79
C LEU A 236 -16.67 45.41 15.74
N ASP A 237 -16.24 45.37 14.49
CA ASP A 237 -17.00 45.87 13.34
C ASP A 237 -16.99 44.79 12.26
N ALA A 238 -18.13 44.18 11.98
CA ALA A 238 -18.25 43.03 11.09
C ALA A 238 -19.43 43.20 10.12
N ILE A 239 -19.27 42.72 8.89
CA ILE A 239 -20.37 42.58 7.93
C ILE A 239 -21.34 41.53 8.48
N GLN A 240 -22.66 41.73 8.32
CA GLN A 240 -23.66 40.72 8.68
C GLN A 240 -23.38 39.40 7.94
N ASN A 241 -23.21 38.31 8.70
CA ASN A 241 -22.84 36.97 8.20
C ASN A 241 -21.55 36.98 7.35
N PRO A 242 -20.38 37.20 7.97
CA PRO A 242 -19.13 37.22 7.22
C PRO A 242 -18.90 35.84 6.58
N GLY A 243 -18.69 35.84 5.26
CA GLY A 243 -18.24 34.66 4.54
C GLY A 243 -16.89 34.16 5.07
N PRO A 244 -16.42 33.01 4.59
CA PRO A 244 -15.20 32.41 5.09
C PRO A 244 -13.97 33.29 4.86
N VAL A 245 -13.13 33.41 5.89
CA VAL A 245 -11.90 34.19 5.84
C VAL A 245 -10.80 33.49 5.05
N LEU A 246 -9.84 34.27 4.55
CA LEU A 246 -8.63 33.75 3.90
C LEU A 246 -7.83 32.86 4.86
N PHE A 247 -7.41 31.68 4.39
CA PHE A 247 -6.48 30.83 5.13
C PHE A 247 -5.22 30.53 4.33
N TYR A 248 -4.15 30.20 5.06
CA TYR A 248 -2.85 29.83 4.55
C TYR A 248 -2.60 28.35 4.85
N HIS A 249 -2.26 27.58 3.81
CA HIS A 249 -2.01 26.15 3.91
C HIS A 249 -1.01 25.70 2.83
N ALA A 250 -0.06 24.84 3.22
CA ALA A 250 1.01 24.31 2.39
C ALA A 250 1.81 25.40 1.63
N GLY A 251 2.09 26.52 2.30
CA GLY A 251 2.84 27.64 1.72
C GLY A 251 2.04 28.55 0.78
N LYS A 252 0.72 28.37 0.67
CA LYS A 252 -0.14 29.07 -0.29
C LYS A 252 -1.39 29.64 0.39
N PHE A 253 -1.87 30.79 -0.09
CA PHE A 253 -3.21 31.27 0.25
C PHE A 253 -4.27 30.37 -0.43
N LYS A 254 -5.32 30.02 0.31
CA LYS A 254 -6.36 29.08 -0.11
C LYS A 254 -7.74 29.65 0.19
N ARG A 255 -8.73 29.21 -0.59
CA ARG A 255 -10.14 29.57 -0.41
C ARG A 255 -10.86 28.49 0.37
N TYR A 256 -11.80 28.89 1.21
CA TYR A 256 -12.76 27.96 1.79
C TYR A 256 -13.85 27.65 0.77
N ASN A 257 -14.14 26.37 0.60
CA ASN A 257 -15.10 25.84 -0.36
C ASN A 257 -16.52 25.70 0.22
N GLY A 258 -16.77 26.15 1.46
CA GLY A 258 -18.14 26.21 2.01
C GLY A 258 -18.64 24.93 2.66
N GLY A 259 -17.88 23.83 2.61
CA GLY A 259 -18.35 22.53 3.10
C GLY A 259 -18.47 22.47 4.62
N THR A 260 -19.69 22.47 5.15
CA THR A 260 -19.94 22.13 6.56
C THR A 260 -20.02 20.61 6.67
N LEU A 261 -18.98 19.96 7.18
CA LEU A 261 -18.96 18.50 7.35
C LEU A 261 -19.89 18.02 8.48
N TYR A 262 -20.08 18.84 9.51
CA TYR A 262 -20.94 18.56 10.66
C TYR A 262 -21.35 19.88 11.32
N SER A 263 -22.64 20.06 11.64
CA SER A 263 -23.14 21.17 12.44
C SER A 263 -23.86 20.61 13.68
N PRO A 264 -23.40 20.91 14.90
CA PRO A 264 -24.09 20.49 16.13
C PRO A 264 -25.50 21.09 16.26
N ALA A 265 -25.78 22.20 15.58
CA ALA A 265 -27.06 22.90 15.64
C ALA A 265 -28.21 22.15 14.96
N SER A 266 -27.90 21.21 14.06
CA SER A 266 -28.91 20.39 13.35
C SER A 266 -29.60 19.36 14.27
N ALA A 267 -29.09 19.14 15.49
CA ALA A 267 -29.67 18.22 16.46
C ALA A 267 -30.76 18.88 17.34
N ILE A 268 -30.93 20.20 17.29
CA ILE A 268 -31.87 20.94 18.15
C ILE A 268 -32.69 21.94 17.32
N ARG A 269 -33.56 21.40 16.45
CA ARG A 269 -34.86 22.00 16.05
C ARG A 269 -35.51 21.13 14.97
N GLY A 270 -36.56 20.41 15.37
CA GLY A 270 -37.58 19.92 14.45
C GLY A 270 -38.58 21.04 14.13
N GLN A 271 -39.16 20.97 12.92
CA GLN A 271 -40.18 21.86 12.32
C GLN A 271 -39.65 23.29 12.05
N GLU A 272 -39.76 23.87 10.85
CA GLU A 272 -40.91 24.01 9.96
C GLU A 272 -40.44 24.32 8.52
N LEU A 273 -41.32 24.07 7.54
CA LEU A 273 -41.15 24.31 6.10
C LEU A 273 -41.00 25.80 5.75
N ASP A 274 -40.25 26.12 4.69
CA ASP A 274 -40.79 26.95 3.60
C ASP A 274 -40.00 26.87 2.28
N VAL A 275 -40.75 26.87 1.19
CA VAL A 275 -40.30 26.79 -0.22
C VAL A 275 -40.35 28.20 -0.84
N PRO A 276 -39.52 28.50 -1.86
CA PRO A 276 -40.14 29.14 -3.02
C PRO A 276 -39.70 28.56 -4.37
N THR A 277 -40.70 28.02 -5.04
CA THR A 277 -41.02 28.01 -6.47
C THR A 277 -40.25 29.04 -7.33
N LEU A 278 -39.56 28.57 -8.37
CA LEU A 278 -39.46 29.32 -9.64
C LEU A 278 -39.53 28.39 -10.86
N LEU A 279 -40.33 28.85 -11.81
CA LEU A 279 -40.94 28.18 -12.94
C LEU A 279 -40.07 28.09 -14.20
N HIS A 280 -40.42 27.10 -15.03
CA HIS A 280 -40.24 26.98 -16.49
C HIS A 280 -38.80 26.74 -17.00
N ARG A 281 -38.57 25.89 -18.00
CA ARG A 281 -39.40 25.58 -19.17
C ARG A 281 -38.99 24.24 -19.80
N GLU A 282 -39.99 23.45 -20.16
CA GLU A 282 -39.86 22.22 -20.94
C GLU A 282 -39.42 22.50 -22.39
N GLY A 283 -38.67 21.55 -22.94
CA GLY A 283 -38.41 21.41 -24.36
C GLY A 283 -38.32 19.92 -24.69
N GLU A 284 -39.44 19.34 -25.12
CA GLU A 284 -39.53 17.99 -25.65
C GLU A 284 -38.76 17.86 -26.98
N SER A 285 -38.09 16.72 -27.18
CA SER A 285 -38.03 16.09 -28.51
C SER A 285 -37.90 14.58 -28.36
N LYS A 286 -38.94 13.87 -28.78
CA LYS A 286 -38.97 12.42 -29.00
C LYS A 286 -38.14 12.05 -30.25
N GLY A 287 -37.44 10.92 -30.18
CA GLY A 287 -36.83 10.23 -31.32
C GLY A 287 -36.24 8.91 -30.83
N ASN A 288 -36.94 7.82 -31.11
CA ASN A 288 -36.65 6.47 -30.65
C ASN A 288 -36.11 5.67 -31.84
N ASP A 289 -34.83 5.31 -31.80
CA ASP A 289 -34.19 4.47 -32.81
C ASP A 289 -33.21 3.55 -32.09
N GLY A 290 -33.67 2.37 -31.72
CA GLY A 290 -32.81 1.30 -31.26
C GLY A 290 -31.96 0.77 -32.40
N SER A 291 -30.63 0.92 -32.31
CA SER A 291 -29.70 -0.12 -32.73
C SER A 291 -28.28 0.14 -32.19
N THR A 292 -27.79 -0.90 -31.53
CA THR A 292 -26.46 -1.17 -31.01
C THR A 292 -25.31 -0.63 -31.86
N LEU A 293 -24.61 0.38 -31.35
CA LEU A 293 -23.23 0.72 -31.72
C LEU A 293 -22.55 1.32 -30.48
N GLN A 294 -21.81 0.49 -29.74
CA GLN A 294 -20.80 0.95 -28.78
C GLN A 294 -19.72 1.70 -29.57
N LYS A 295 -19.92 3.01 -29.80
CA LYS A 295 -18.86 3.90 -30.26
C LYS A 295 -17.86 4.05 -29.11
N HIS A 296 -16.70 3.41 -29.26
CA HIS A 296 -15.55 3.61 -28.39
C HIS A 296 -15.11 5.07 -28.49
N LEU A 297 -15.09 5.77 -27.35
CA LEU A 297 -14.44 7.09 -27.24
C LEU A 297 -12.92 6.90 -27.36
N PRO A 298 -12.21 7.71 -28.18
CA PRO A 298 -10.75 7.65 -28.28
C PRO A 298 -10.08 7.93 -26.94
N PHE A 299 -8.98 7.24 -26.67
CA PHE A 299 -8.23 7.37 -25.42
C PHE A 299 -7.77 8.82 -25.13
N GLU A 300 -7.48 9.61 -26.16
CA GLU A 300 -7.03 11.01 -26.06
C GLU A 300 -8.06 11.94 -25.41
N GLU A 301 -9.36 11.70 -25.60
CA GLU A 301 -10.43 12.49 -24.96
C GLU A 301 -10.56 12.16 -23.46
N MET A 302 -10.19 10.95 -23.03
CA MET A 302 -10.23 10.54 -21.62
C MET A 302 -9.09 11.13 -20.79
N ALA A 303 -7.88 11.24 -21.36
CA ALA A 303 -6.70 11.74 -20.66
C ALA A 303 -6.73 13.27 -20.44
N THR A 304 -7.54 14.00 -21.22
CA THR A 304 -7.58 15.48 -21.23
C THR A 304 -8.89 16.06 -20.69
N ALA A 305 -9.85 15.22 -20.27
CA ALA A 305 -11.16 15.66 -19.83
C ALA A 305 -11.11 16.43 -18.49
N ARG A 306 -11.72 17.63 -18.46
CA ARG A 306 -11.98 18.38 -17.22
C ARG A 306 -13.13 17.74 -16.42
N PRO A 307 -13.18 17.93 -15.08
CA PRO A 307 -14.21 17.36 -14.19
C PRO A 307 -15.66 17.57 -14.67
N ARG A 308 -15.98 18.76 -15.20
CA ARG A 308 -17.33 19.09 -15.69
C ARG A 308 -17.81 18.28 -16.91
N ASN A 309 -16.92 17.59 -17.63
CA ASN A 309 -17.27 16.77 -18.79
C ASN A 309 -17.42 15.27 -18.45
N LEU A 310 -17.15 14.84 -17.20
CA LEU A 310 -17.28 13.43 -16.79
C LEU A 310 -18.72 12.89 -16.85
N ALA A 311 -19.73 13.76 -16.70
CA ALA A 311 -21.14 13.38 -16.83
C ALA A 311 -21.52 12.84 -18.22
N ARG A 312 -20.67 13.05 -19.24
CA ARG A 312 -20.88 12.55 -20.61
C ARG A 312 -20.21 11.20 -20.88
N LEU A 313 -19.32 10.73 -20.00
CA LEU A 313 -18.70 9.41 -20.11
C LEU A 313 -19.69 8.35 -19.61
N LYS A 314 -20.04 7.38 -20.47
CA LYS A 314 -20.73 6.17 -20.03
C LYS A 314 -19.92 5.57 -18.86
N GLY A 315 -20.55 5.38 -17.70
CA GLY A 315 -19.92 5.21 -16.37
C GLY A 315 -18.76 4.20 -16.22
N HIS A 316 -18.50 3.34 -17.20
CA HIS A 316 -17.45 2.31 -17.19
C HIS A 316 -16.00 2.85 -17.13
N ALA A 317 -15.78 4.16 -17.32
CA ALA A 317 -14.44 4.75 -17.38
C ALA A 317 -14.17 5.84 -16.32
N ALA A 318 -15.20 6.34 -15.63
CA ALA A 318 -15.08 7.52 -14.76
C ALA A 318 -14.09 7.31 -13.61
N TYR A 319 -13.99 6.10 -13.08
CA TYR A 319 -13.03 5.77 -12.01
C TYR A 319 -11.57 5.85 -12.50
N TRP A 320 -11.31 5.43 -13.74
CA TRP A 320 -9.96 5.32 -14.28
C TRP A 320 -9.42 6.64 -14.87
N THR A 321 -10.24 7.67 -14.97
CA THR A 321 -9.83 9.01 -15.44
C THR A 321 -9.18 9.86 -14.35
N TYR A 322 -9.29 9.47 -13.07
CA TYR A 322 -8.65 10.20 -11.98
C TYR A 322 -7.11 10.11 -12.03
N PRO A 323 -6.37 11.06 -11.43
CA PRO A 323 -4.91 11.06 -11.35
C PRO A 323 -4.29 9.76 -10.80
N LEU A 324 -2.97 9.61 -10.96
CA LEU A 324 -2.23 8.40 -10.57
C LEU A 324 -2.42 7.98 -9.11
N PHE A 325 -2.42 8.95 -8.21
CA PHE A 325 -2.69 8.78 -6.78
C PHE A 325 -3.73 9.85 -6.39
N PRO A 326 -5.03 9.53 -6.51
CA PRO A 326 -6.07 10.50 -6.26
C PRO A 326 -6.15 10.84 -4.76
N GLY A 327 -6.31 12.12 -4.44
CA GLY A 327 -6.41 12.62 -3.08
C GLY A 327 -7.86 12.79 -2.62
N ASP A 328 -8.04 13.50 -1.50
CA ASP A 328 -9.36 13.71 -0.89
C ASP A 328 -10.30 14.52 -1.80
N ALA A 329 -9.76 15.49 -2.56
CA ALA A 329 -10.57 16.29 -3.48
C ALA A 329 -11.16 15.45 -4.62
N GLU A 330 -10.35 14.56 -5.20
CA GLU A 330 -10.80 13.62 -6.23
C GLU A 330 -11.80 12.60 -5.69
N LYS A 331 -11.61 12.16 -4.45
CA LYS A 331 -12.53 11.25 -3.76
C LYS A 331 -13.90 11.88 -3.53
N GLU A 332 -13.96 13.13 -3.05
CA GLU A 332 -15.23 13.86 -2.87
C GLU A 332 -15.94 14.11 -4.20
N ASP A 333 -15.20 14.47 -5.24
CA ASP A 333 -15.74 14.61 -6.60
C ASP A 333 -16.34 13.30 -7.11
N PHE A 334 -15.66 12.17 -6.89
CA PHE A 334 -16.17 10.85 -7.25
C PHE A 334 -17.44 10.47 -6.48
N ILE A 335 -17.51 10.79 -5.17
CA ILE A 335 -18.71 10.57 -4.35
C ILE A 335 -19.89 11.36 -4.91
N SER A 336 -19.69 12.64 -5.24
CA SER A 336 -20.73 13.48 -5.84
C SER A 336 -21.22 12.89 -7.15
N LEU A 337 -20.31 12.50 -8.04
CA LEU A 337 -20.62 11.89 -9.33
C LEU A 337 -21.42 10.58 -9.16
N ALA A 338 -21.01 9.73 -8.20
CA ALA A 338 -21.69 8.48 -7.90
C ALA A 338 -23.12 8.71 -7.37
N LYS A 339 -23.30 9.67 -6.44
CA LYS A 339 -24.63 10.05 -5.94
C LYS A 339 -25.54 10.54 -7.07
N ASP A 340 -25.05 11.43 -7.91
CA ASP A 340 -25.82 11.98 -9.04
C ASP A 340 -26.22 10.87 -10.02
N TYR A 341 -25.32 9.93 -10.29
CA TYR A 341 -25.61 8.78 -11.13
C TYR A 341 -26.69 7.87 -10.56
N VAL A 342 -26.61 7.52 -9.27
CA VAL A 342 -27.63 6.70 -8.60
C VAL A 342 -29.00 7.40 -8.70
N LYS A 343 -29.05 8.71 -8.43
CA LYS A 343 -30.29 9.49 -8.52
C LYS A 343 -30.88 9.53 -9.93
N GLN A 344 -30.03 9.69 -10.95
CA GLN A 344 -30.45 9.73 -12.35
C GLN A 344 -30.93 8.35 -12.86
N ASN A 345 -30.38 7.25 -12.34
CA ASN A 345 -30.65 5.88 -12.78
C ASN A 345 -31.48 5.07 -11.78
N ARG A 346 -32.28 5.76 -10.94
CA ARG A 346 -33.05 5.16 -9.83
C ARG A 346 -33.86 3.90 -10.19
N ALA A 347 -34.41 3.83 -11.40
CA ALA A 347 -35.18 2.67 -11.87
C ALA A 347 -34.35 1.37 -11.81
N SER A 348 -33.09 1.41 -12.27
CA SER A 348 -32.20 0.24 -12.25
C SER A 348 -31.84 -0.23 -10.84
N PHE A 349 -31.88 0.66 -9.84
CA PHE A 349 -31.61 0.33 -8.44
C PHE A 349 -32.88 -0.15 -7.70
N LEU A 350 -34.08 0.14 -8.22
CA LEU A 350 -35.36 -0.33 -7.68
C LEU A 350 -35.84 -1.65 -8.32
N GLU A 351 -35.53 -1.88 -9.60
CA GLU A 351 -35.98 -3.05 -10.37
C GLU A 351 -35.25 -4.35 -10.00
N SER A 352 -34.13 -4.28 -9.25
CA SER A 352 -33.29 -5.43 -8.89
C SER A 352 -33.11 -5.59 -7.37
N PRO A 353 -34.18 -5.81 -6.58
CA PRO A 353 -34.09 -5.88 -5.12
C PRO A 353 -33.25 -7.06 -4.60
N SER A 354 -33.01 -8.10 -5.41
CA SER A 354 -32.15 -9.23 -5.06
C SER A 354 -30.64 -8.96 -5.20
N VAL A 355 -30.26 -7.89 -5.90
CA VAL A 355 -28.86 -7.51 -6.10
C VAL A 355 -28.57 -6.24 -5.31
N PRO A 356 -27.60 -6.25 -4.38
CA PRO A 356 -27.28 -5.05 -3.62
C PRO A 356 -26.92 -3.88 -4.54
N GLY A 357 -27.48 -2.69 -4.26
CA GLY A 357 -27.29 -1.52 -5.12
C GLY A 357 -25.81 -1.13 -5.27
N GLY A 358 -25.01 -1.37 -4.24
CA GLY A 358 -23.56 -1.20 -4.31
C GLY A 358 -22.89 -2.08 -5.38
N THR A 359 -23.39 -3.29 -5.62
CA THR A 359 -22.90 -4.21 -6.65
C THR A 359 -23.25 -3.69 -8.05
N ILE A 360 -24.46 -3.17 -8.23
CA ILE A 360 -24.89 -2.54 -9.50
C ILE A 360 -23.95 -1.39 -9.87
N LEU A 361 -23.63 -0.53 -8.89
CA LEU A 361 -22.72 0.59 -9.11
C LEU A 361 -21.28 0.12 -9.39
N LYS A 362 -20.78 -0.83 -8.59
CA LYS A 362 -19.44 -1.43 -8.76
C LYS A 362 -19.26 -2.01 -10.16
N ASP A 363 -20.18 -2.88 -10.59
CA ASP A 363 -20.09 -3.60 -11.85
C ASP A 363 -20.37 -2.69 -13.04
N GLY A 364 -21.36 -1.79 -12.90
CA GLY A 364 -21.71 -0.82 -13.93
C GLY A 364 -20.63 0.22 -14.20
N TRP A 365 -19.75 0.50 -13.23
CA TRP A 365 -18.66 1.48 -13.39
C TRP A 365 -17.28 0.84 -13.47
N GLY A 366 -17.18 -0.48 -13.29
CA GLY A 366 -15.90 -1.19 -13.28
C GLY A 366 -14.97 -0.72 -12.16
N ILE A 367 -15.53 -0.41 -10.99
CA ILE A 367 -14.80 0.11 -9.84
C ILE A 367 -14.03 -1.03 -9.16
N HIS A 368 -12.76 -0.80 -8.83
CA HIS A 368 -11.98 -1.78 -8.08
C HIS A 368 -12.56 -1.98 -6.65
N PRO A 369 -12.56 -3.20 -6.09
CA PRO A 369 -12.91 -3.42 -4.69
C PRO A 369 -12.16 -2.48 -3.75
N GLY A 370 -12.90 -1.79 -2.87
CA GLY A 370 -12.31 -0.85 -1.91
C GLY A 370 -11.78 0.47 -2.49
N ALA A 371 -12.13 0.80 -3.73
CA ALA A 371 -11.86 2.11 -4.34
C ALA A 371 -12.23 3.25 -3.39
N PHE A 372 -11.25 4.11 -3.09
CA PHE A 372 -11.40 5.26 -2.19
C PHE A 372 -11.88 4.92 -0.76
N GLY A 373 -11.90 3.64 -0.38
CA GLY A 373 -12.51 3.17 0.86
C GLY A 373 -14.03 3.34 0.88
N LEU A 374 -14.70 3.45 -0.26
CA LEU A 374 -16.13 3.76 -0.32
C LEU A 374 -16.99 2.61 0.19
N ASN A 375 -17.98 2.95 1.01
CA ASN A 375 -19.09 2.07 1.35
C ASN A 375 -20.21 2.27 0.32
N LEU A 376 -20.15 1.50 -0.77
CA LEU A 376 -21.09 1.65 -1.89
C LEU A 376 -22.54 1.36 -1.48
N THR A 377 -22.77 0.44 -0.55
CA THR A 377 -24.10 0.14 -0.01
C THR A 377 -24.69 1.35 0.69
N ARG A 378 -23.93 1.99 1.59
CA ARG A 378 -24.36 3.24 2.25
C ARG A 378 -24.53 4.39 1.27
N LEU A 379 -23.67 4.50 0.26
CA LEU A 379 -23.77 5.54 -0.76
C LEU A 379 -25.07 5.43 -1.54
N VAL A 380 -25.44 4.22 -1.98
CA VAL A 380 -26.71 3.99 -2.68
C VAL A 380 -27.88 4.23 -1.75
N GLY A 381 -27.86 3.67 -0.52
CA GLY A 381 -28.92 3.88 0.46
C GLY A 381 -29.17 5.36 0.77
N GLN A 382 -28.11 6.14 1.02
CA GLN A 382 -28.22 7.58 1.25
C GLN A 382 -28.73 8.32 0.01
N SER A 383 -28.29 7.94 -1.19
CA SER A 383 -28.75 8.56 -2.44
C SER A 383 -30.24 8.33 -2.70
N MET A 384 -30.76 7.14 -2.37
CA MET A 384 -32.17 6.79 -2.50
C MET A 384 -33.01 7.47 -1.41
N ALA A 385 -32.51 7.53 -0.17
CA ALA A 385 -33.15 8.24 0.93
C ALA A 385 -33.28 9.76 0.65
N GLU A 386 -32.27 10.38 0.04
CA GLU A 386 -32.32 11.78 -0.42
C GLU A 386 -33.42 12.03 -1.48
N LEU A 387 -33.92 10.98 -2.15
CA LEU A 387 -35.06 11.03 -3.08
C LEU A 387 -36.41 10.68 -2.42
N GLY A 388 -36.44 10.41 -1.11
CA GLY A 388 -37.64 9.94 -0.41
C GLY A 388 -38.05 8.52 -0.79
N LEU A 389 -37.12 7.70 -1.27
CA LEU A 389 -37.33 6.30 -1.60
C LEU A 389 -36.73 5.43 -0.50
N ASP A 390 -37.57 4.71 0.23
CA ASP A 390 -37.12 3.73 1.21
C ASP A 390 -36.39 2.59 0.49
N SER A 391 -35.11 2.44 0.80
CA SER A 391 -34.30 1.29 0.37
C SER A 391 -34.39 0.24 1.47
N ASP A 392 -34.81 -0.98 1.14
CA ASP A 392 -34.79 -2.14 2.06
C ASP A 392 -33.37 -2.50 2.56
N GLN A 393 -32.32 -1.84 2.05
CA GLN A 393 -30.93 -2.03 2.49
C GLN A 393 -30.62 -1.16 3.71
N GLU A 394 -30.20 -1.79 4.82
CA GLU A 394 -29.90 -1.20 6.15
C GLU A 394 -29.69 0.34 6.16
N PRO A 395 -30.69 1.12 6.57
CA PRO A 395 -30.54 2.54 6.84
C PRO A 395 -30.02 2.73 8.27
N SER A 396 -28.80 2.27 8.57
CA SER A 396 -28.22 2.55 9.89
C SER A 396 -27.49 3.89 9.88
N LEU A 397 -28.28 4.93 10.17
CA LEU A 397 -27.90 6.32 10.48
C LEU A 397 -27.60 7.23 9.28
N PRO A 398 -28.39 8.30 9.05
CA PRO A 398 -28.10 9.37 8.07
C PRO A 398 -26.76 10.08 8.24
N THR A 399 -26.09 9.88 9.40
CA THR A 399 -24.80 10.46 9.78
C THR A 399 -23.61 9.51 9.63
N ALA A 400 -23.81 8.26 9.21
CA ALA A 400 -22.72 7.31 9.05
C ALA A 400 -21.80 7.69 7.87
N SER A 401 -20.48 7.63 8.09
CA SER A 401 -19.49 7.93 7.05
C SER A 401 -19.70 7.04 5.82
N LEU A 402 -19.68 7.67 4.63
CA LEU A 402 -19.69 6.99 3.33
C LEU A 402 -18.37 6.29 2.99
N THR A 403 -17.33 6.54 3.79
CA THR A 403 -15.99 6.04 3.54
C THR A 403 -15.43 5.40 4.78
N HIS A 404 -14.72 4.29 4.61
CA HIS A 404 -14.02 3.62 5.68
C HIS A 404 -12.74 4.39 5.99
N ARG A 405 -12.39 4.52 7.27
CA ARG A 405 -11.10 5.06 7.70
C ARG A 405 -9.94 4.19 7.24
N PHE A 406 -10.07 2.88 7.38
CA PHE A 406 -9.02 1.92 7.00
C PHE A 406 -9.35 1.27 5.67
N TYR A 407 -8.58 1.55 4.62
CA TYR A 407 -8.77 0.99 3.29
C TYR A 407 -7.44 0.85 2.53
N GLY A 408 -7.45 0.05 1.46
CA GLY A 408 -6.25 -0.23 0.67
C GLY A 408 -5.28 -1.20 1.37
N LYS A 409 -3.99 -0.92 1.27
CA LYS A 409 -2.92 -1.66 1.97
C LYS A 409 -2.71 -1.08 3.36
N LEU A 410 -2.94 -1.89 4.38
CA LEU A 410 -2.82 -1.48 5.78
C LEU A 410 -1.36 -1.51 6.23
N SER A 411 -0.91 -0.42 6.85
CA SER A 411 0.39 -0.34 7.51
C SER A 411 0.36 -1.08 8.86
N PRO A 412 1.52 -1.43 9.44
CA PRO A 412 1.56 -1.99 10.80
C PRO A 412 0.87 -1.09 11.83
N THR A 413 0.96 0.24 11.68
CA THR A 413 0.26 1.20 12.53
C THR A 413 -1.26 1.13 12.38
N ASP A 414 -1.77 0.92 11.16
CA ASP A 414 -3.20 0.73 10.93
C ASP A 414 -3.71 -0.56 11.58
N LEU A 415 -2.96 -1.67 11.43
CA LEU A 415 -3.31 -2.95 12.06
C LEU A 415 -3.36 -2.84 13.59
N THR A 416 -2.41 -2.12 14.20
CA THR A 416 -2.46 -1.87 15.66
C THR A 416 -3.69 -1.05 16.07
N ALA A 417 -4.04 -0.01 15.28
CA ALA A 417 -5.21 0.81 15.57
C ALA A 417 -6.53 0.04 15.43
N ILE A 418 -6.62 -0.84 14.42
CA ILE A 418 -7.76 -1.75 14.23
C ILE A 418 -7.87 -2.72 15.43
N GLY A 419 -6.76 -3.33 15.85
CA GLY A 419 -6.74 -4.21 17.01
C GLY A 419 -7.17 -3.51 18.31
N ASP A 420 -6.73 -2.27 18.52
CA ASP A 420 -7.15 -1.47 19.69
C ASP A 420 -8.63 -1.09 19.63
N HIS A 421 -9.14 -0.75 18.45
CA HIS A 421 -10.57 -0.49 18.24
C HIS A 421 -11.41 -1.75 18.52
N ALA A 422 -10.97 -2.91 18.04
CA ALA A 422 -11.62 -4.19 18.32
C ALA A 422 -11.66 -4.49 19.83
N LYS A 423 -10.55 -4.27 20.55
CA LYS A 423 -10.53 -4.42 22.02
C LYS A 423 -11.53 -3.50 22.70
N ALA A 424 -11.67 -2.26 22.24
CA ALA A 424 -12.64 -1.32 22.78
C ALA A 424 -14.09 -1.80 22.54
N LEU A 425 -14.40 -2.24 21.32
CA LEU A 425 -15.73 -2.77 20.98
C LEU A 425 -16.10 -3.99 21.82
N VAL A 426 -15.21 -4.98 21.94
CA VAL A 426 -15.46 -6.21 22.71
C VAL A 426 -15.65 -5.93 24.19
N ARG A 427 -14.94 -4.94 24.76
CA ARG A 427 -15.15 -4.52 26.15
C ARG A 427 -16.54 -3.93 26.40
N HIS A 428 -17.14 -3.30 25.40
CA HIS A 428 -18.50 -2.78 25.48
C HIS A 428 -19.57 -3.82 25.18
N ASN A 429 -19.30 -4.71 24.22
CA ASN A 429 -20.19 -5.81 23.86
C ASN A 429 -19.35 -7.05 23.54
N LEU A 430 -19.43 -8.07 24.42
CA LEU A 430 -18.61 -9.28 24.30
C LEU A 430 -18.86 -10.05 22.99
N THR A 431 -20.06 -9.93 22.40
CA THR A 431 -20.41 -10.58 21.15
C THR A 431 -20.21 -9.66 19.93
N ALA A 432 -19.52 -8.52 20.07
CA ALA A 432 -19.33 -7.55 18.98
C ALA A 432 -18.53 -8.10 17.79
N VAL A 433 -17.70 -9.12 18.03
CA VAL A 433 -16.91 -9.80 17.01
C VAL A 433 -17.51 -11.13 16.59
N ASP A 434 -18.65 -11.51 17.18
CA ASP A 434 -19.39 -12.71 16.84
C ASP A 434 -20.38 -12.39 15.71
N GLY A 435 -20.45 -13.26 14.71
CA GLY A 435 -21.32 -13.10 13.54
C GLY A 435 -20.57 -12.72 12.28
N ASP A 436 -21.30 -12.15 11.31
CA ASP A 436 -20.81 -11.92 9.95
C ASP A 436 -19.60 -10.95 9.90
N TYR A 437 -18.51 -11.42 9.30
CA TYR A 437 -17.25 -10.70 9.17
C TYR A 437 -17.38 -9.32 8.54
N LEU A 438 -18.24 -9.15 7.52
CA LEU A 438 -18.42 -7.85 6.86
C LEU A 438 -19.07 -6.84 7.82
N LYS A 439 -19.97 -7.29 8.69
CA LYS A 439 -20.56 -6.45 9.74
C LYS A 439 -19.54 -6.03 10.79
N VAL A 440 -18.64 -6.94 11.17
CA VAL A 440 -17.54 -6.64 12.09
C VAL A 440 -16.59 -5.62 11.47
N LEU A 441 -16.19 -5.80 10.21
CA LEU A 441 -15.35 -4.83 9.51
C LEU A 441 -15.98 -3.44 9.42
N ASN A 442 -17.27 -3.37 9.08
CA ASN A 442 -18.00 -2.10 9.05
C ASN A 442 -18.02 -1.40 10.43
N SER A 443 -18.12 -2.18 11.51
CA SER A 443 -18.08 -1.66 12.89
C SER A 443 -16.68 -1.17 13.30
N LEU A 444 -15.64 -1.80 12.75
CA LEU A 444 -14.23 -1.40 12.92
C LEU A 444 -13.79 -0.27 11.99
N ASP A 445 -14.68 0.20 11.11
CA ASP A 445 -14.42 1.20 10.08
C ASP A 445 -13.33 0.78 9.07
N VAL A 446 -13.36 -0.52 8.72
CA VAL A 446 -12.44 -1.16 7.78
C VAL A 446 -13.16 -1.52 6.48
N CYS A 447 -12.57 -1.18 5.35
CA CYS A 447 -13.11 -1.52 4.04
C CYS A 447 -12.93 -3.03 3.73
N PRO A 448 -14.03 -3.77 3.43
CA PRO A 448 -13.93 -5.20 3.09
C PRO A 448 -13.17 -5.53 1.80
N GLY A 449 -12.94 -4.54 0.94
CA GLY A 449 -12.20 -4.70 -0.32
C GLY A 449 -10.68 -4.61 -0.17
N GLY A 450 -10.16 -4.37 1.03
CA GLY A 450 -8.72 -4.19 1.30
C GLY A 450 -7.91 -5.47 1.17
N THR A 451 -6.68 -5.37 0.67
CA THR A 451 -5.79 -6.51 0.37
C THR A 451 -4.69 -6.63 1.43
N SER A 452 -5.03 -6.82 2.71
CA SER A 452 -3.99 -7.06 3.73
C SER A 452 -4.47 -7.54 5.08
N LEU A 453 -5.70 -7.27 5.50
CA LEU A 453 -6.16 -7.64 6.83
C LEU A 453 -6.39 -9.15 6.94
N LEU A 454 -5.86 -9.76 7.99
CA LEU A 454 -6.17 -11.12 8.40
C LEU A 454 -7.17 -11.08 9.56
N ALA A 455 -8.02 -12.09 9.67
CA ALA A 455 -8.88 -12.31 10.82
C ALA A 455 -8.04 -12.48 12.10
N SER A 456 -6.88 -13.13 12.00
CA SER A 456 -5.90 -13.23 13.08
C SER A 456 -5.36 -11.86 13.54
N ASP A 457 -5.30 -10.82 12.70
CA ASP A 457 -4.90 -9.47 13.14
C ASP A 457 -5.91 -8.84 14.11
N ILE A 458 -7.17 -9.27 14.06
CA ILE A 458 -8.22 -8.84 14.98
C ILE A 458 -8.24 -9.78 16.20
N LEU A 459 -8.21 -11.09 15.98
CA LEU A 459 -8.40 -12.08 17.04
C LEU A 459 -7.19 -12.25 17.97
N VAL A 460 -5.95 -12.17 17.46
CA VAL A 460 -4.75 -12.32 18.29
C VAL A 460 -4.65 -11.22 19.35
N PRO A 461 -4.79 -9.91 19.03
CA PRO A 461 -4.78 -8.86 20.05
C PRO A 461 -5.90 -8.98 21.09
N LEU A 462 -7.04 -9.59 20.73
CA LEU A 462 -8.14 -9.86 21.67
C LEU A 462 -7.79 -11.01 22.62
N ARG A 463 -7.14 -12.07 22.13
CA ARG A 463 -6.63 -13.18 22.96
C ARG A 463 -5.53 -12.73 23.91
N ASP A 464 -4.59 -11.93 23.42
CA ASP A 464 -3.50 -11.38 24.24
C ASP A 464 -4.05 -10.49 25.38
N ALA A 465 -5.21 -9.86 25.15
CA ALA A 465 -5.94 -9.11 26.16
C ALA A 465 -6.85 -9.97 27.07
N GLY A 466 -6.93 -11.28 26.84
CA GLY A 466 -7.79 -12.22 27.58
C GLY A 466 -9.29 -12.01 27.35
N LEU A 467 -9.68 -11.37 26.24
CA LEU A 467 -11.08 -11.03 25.95
C LEU A 467 -11.85 -12.15 25.24
N ILE A 468 -11.15 -13.06 24.56
CA ILE A 468 -11.72 -14.19 23.83
C ILE A 468 -10.94 -15.48 24.12
N ALA A 469 -11.51 -16.63 23.77
CA ALA A 469 -10.89 -17.93 23.98
C ALA A 469 -9.61 -18.14 23.12
N PRO A 470 -8.68 -18.99 23.58
CA PRO A 470 -7.53 -19.42 22.78
C PRO A 470 -7.93 -20.02 21.43
N PHE A 471 -7.03 -19.96 20.45
CA PHE A 471 -7.25 -20.59 19.15
C PHE A 471 -7.26 -22.11 19.30
N GLU A 472 -8.33 -22.74 18.83
CA GLU A 472 -8.44 -24.20 18.72
C GLU A 472 -8.74 -24.59 17.27
N LEU A 473 -8.00 -25.59 16.77
CA LEU A 473 -8.14 -26.09 15.41
C LEU A 473 -9.43 -26.91 15.28
N ARG A 474 -10.30 -26.57 14.32
CA ARG A 474 -11.60 -27.22 14.08
C ARG A 474 -11.78 -27.63 12.63
N SER A 475 -12.71 -28.55 12.33
CA SER A 475 -13.09 -28.86 10.96
C SER A 475 -13.80 -27.66 10.31
N LEU A 476 -13.61 -27.49 9.00
CA LEU A 476 -14.33 -26.49 8.21
C LEU A 476 -15.67 -27.12 7.80
N GLU A 477 -16.70 -26.91 8.62
CA GLU A 477 -18.07 -27.30 8.27
C GLU A 477 -18.71 -26.23 7.36
N PRO A 478 -19.62 -26.61 6.45
CA PRO A 478 -20.44 -25.66 5.70
C PRO A 478 -21.16 -24.68 6.64
N THR A 479 -21.06 -23.38 6.36
CA THR A 479 -21.73 -22.32 7.12
C THR A 479 -22.34 -21.30 6.17
N ASP A 480 -23.53 -20.80 6.52
CA ASP A 480 -24.24 -19.73 5.81
C ASP A 480 -23.69 -18.34 6.18
N THR A 481 -22.87 -18.24 7.23
CA THR A 481 -22.26 -16.98 7.68
C THR A 481 -20.76 -17.14 7.90
N LEU A 482 -19.98 -16.18 7.39
CA LEU A 482 -18.53 -16.15 7.53
C LEU A 482 -18.16 -15.33 8.77
N ASP A 483 -17.90 -16.00 9.88
CA ASP A 483 -17.38 -15.35 11.09
C ASP A 483 -15.84 -15.26 11.09
N LEU A 484 -15.30 -14.37 11.94
CA LEU A 484 -13.85 -14.18 12.08
C LEU A 484 -13.10 -15.47 12.46
N TYR A 485 -13.70 -16.31 13.30
CA TYR A 485 -13.07 -17.53 13.79
C TYR A 485 -12.91 -18.57 12.68
N TYR A 486 -13.91 -18.70 11.82
CA TYR A 486 -13.91 -19.56 10.65
C TYR A 486 -12.88 -19.09 9.63
N LEU A 487 -12.78 -17.78 9.38
CA LEU A 487 -11.76 -17.20 8.52
C LEU A 487 -10.34 -17.45 9.04
N GLU A 488 -10.13 -17.40 10.37
CA GLU A 488 -8.85 -17.75 10.98
C GLU A 488 -8.49 -19.24 10.81
N GLN A 489 -9.47 -20.16 10.82
CA GLN A 489 -9.23 -21.57 10.47
C GLN A 489 -8.71 -21.70 9.04
N ILE A 490 -9.26 -20.92 8.09
CA ILE A 490 -8.81 -20.88 6.70
C ILE A 490 -7.36 -20.38 6.63
N GLU A 491 -7.03 -19.29 7.33
CA GLU A 491 -5.67 -18.74 7.39
C GLU A 491 -4.65 -19.74 7.92
N HIS A 492 -4.97 -20.40 9.04
CA HIS A 492 -4.11 -21.41 9.64
C HIS A 492 -3.85 -22.57 8.67
N ARG A 493 -4.91 -23.12 8.05
CA ARG A 493 -4.81 -24.22 7.09
C ARG A 493 -4.04 -23.82 5.82
N LEU A 494 -4.24 -22.60 5.33
CA LEU A 494 -3.46 -22.04 4.21
C LEU A 494 -1.97 -21.95 4.55
N SER A 495 -1.65 -21.44 5.73
CA SER A 495 -0.26 -21.29 6.20
C SER A 495 0.43 -22.65 6.32
N GLU A 496 -0.19 -23.62 6.98
CA GLU A 496 0.34 -24.99 7.12
C GLU A 496 0.48 -25.69 5.76
N PHE A 497 -0.52 -25.54 4.88
CA PHE A 497 -0.43 -26.09 3.54
C PHE A 497 0.74 -25.47 2.75
N PHE A 498 0.93 -24.15 2.78
CA PHE A 498 2.06 -23.50 2.11
C PHE A 498 3.40 -23.97 2.68
N LYS A 499 3.55 -24.11 3.99
CA LYS A 499 4.78 -24.67 4.59
C LYS A 499 5.12 -26.07 4.08
N SER A 500 4.11 -26.85 3.67
CA SER A 500 4.29 -28.24 3.17
C SER A 500 4.78 -28.35 1.72
N ILE A 501 4.76 -27.26 0.94
CA ILE A 501 5.10 -27.27 -0.50
C ILE A 501 6.06 -26.14 -0.87
N PRO A 502 6.86 -26.28 -1.96
CA PRO A 502 7.74 -25.21 -2.41
C PRO A 502 6.96 -24.03 -3.03
N TYR A 503 7.55 -22.83 -2.95
CA TYR A 503 6.95 -21.59 -3.44
C TYR A 503 6.55 -21.64 -4.93
N GLU A 504 7.33 -22.30 -5.78
CA GLU A 504 7.07 -22.43 -7.21
C GLU A 504 5.76 -23.15 -7.50
N GLN A 505 5.37 -24.07 -6.61
CA GLN A 505 4.10 -24.78 -6.70
C GLN A 505 2.95 -23.91 -6.20
N VAL A 506 3.13 -23.20 -5.08
CA VAL A 506 2.13 -22.25 -4.55
C VAL A 506 1.81 -21.15 -5.55
N SER A 507 2.83 -20.50 -6.11
CA SER A 507 2.68 -19.38 -7.05
C SER A 507 1.95 -19.76 -8.34
N ARG A 508 1.91 -21.04 -8.71
CA ARG A 508 1.22 -21.53 -9.93
C ARG A 508 -0.14 -22.17 -9.64
N MET A 509 -0.48 -22.35 -8.37
CA MET A 509 -1.69 -23.05 -7.98
C MET A 509 -2.94 -22.21 -8.25
N GLY A 510 -3.88 -22.77 -9.01
CA GLY A 510 -5.20 -22.18 -9.19
C GLY A 510 -6.02 -22.20 -7.90
N LEU A 511 -6.96 -21.26 -7.77
CA LEU A 511 -7.74 -21.08 -6.55
C LEU A 511 -8.54 -22.33 -6.14
N THR A 512 -9.22 -22.98 -7.09
CA THR A 512 -10.03 -24.19 -6.82
C THR A 512 -9.19 -25.33 -6.24
N LYS A 513 -7.98 -25.51 -6.77
CA LYS A 513 -7.05 -26.54 -6.28
C LYS A 513 -6.53 -26.20 -4.88
N LEU A 514 -6.28 -24.92 -4.62
CA LEU A 514 -5.88 -24.43 -3.31
C LEU A 514 -6.98 -24.65 -2.27
N GLN A 515 -8.23 -24.28 -2.59
CA GLN A 515 -9.39 -24.47 -1.72
C GLN A 515 -9.61 -25.95 -1.39
N SER A 516 -9.53 -26.82 -2.40
CA SER A 516 -9.63 -28.28 -2.20
C SER A 516 -8.53 -28.81 -1.26
N ALA A 517 -7.31 -28.26 -1.35
CA ALA A 517 -6.18 -28.69 -0.53
C ALA A 517 -6.32 -28.32 0.95
N ILE A 518 -7.05 -27.25 1.26
CA ILE A 518 -7.31 -26.81 2.65
C ILE A 518 -8.65 -27.33 3.20
N GLY A 519 -9.40 -28.10 2.41
CA GLY A 519 -10.65 -28.74 2.84
C GLY A 519 -11.92 -27.92 2.58
N ILE A 520 -11.86 -26.89 1.74
CA ILE A 520 -13.05 -26.16 1.28
C ILE A 520 -13.61 -26.88 0.04
N ASN A 521 -14.77 -27.52 0.17
CA ASN A 521 -15.40 -28.32 -0.89
C ASN A 521 -16.15 -27.43 -1.90
N ALA A 522 -16.29 -27.91 -3.15
CA ALA A 522 -16.92 -27.14 -4.23
C ALA A 522 -18.45 -26.96 -4.08
N VAL A 523 -19.11 -27.65 -3.13
CA VAL A 523 -20.56 -27.55 -2.93
C VAL A 523 -20.94 -26.32 -2.09
N THR A 524 -20.01 -25.81 -1.27
CA THR A 524 -20.17 -24.63 -0.40
C THR A 524 -19.81 -23.31 -1.08
N LEU A 525 -19.85 -23.23 -2.42
CA LEU A 525 -19.38 -22.09 -3.20
C LEU A 525 -20.35 -20.90 -3.14
N GLU A 526 -20.47 -20.26 -1.98
CA GLU A 526 -20.79 -18.84 -1.96
C GLU A 526 -19.56 -18.02 -2.38
N HIS A 527 -19.78 -16.94 -3.13
CA HIS A 527 -18.73 -16.07 -3.68
C HIS A 527 -17.79 -15.47 -2.61
N SER A 528 -18.27 -15.39 -1.37
CA SER A 528 -17.62 -14.74 -0.22
C SER A 528 -16.33 -15.42 0.25
N HIS A 529 -16.28 -16.76 0.29
CA HIS A 529 -15.07 -17.53 0.66
C HIS A 529 -13.94 -17.36 -0.37
N VAL A 530 -14.32 -17.33 -1.64
CA VAL A 530 -13.42 -17.18 -2.79
C VAL A 530 -12.71 -15.83 -2.71
N ASP A 531 -13.46 -14.78 -2.40
CA ASP A 531 -12.93 -13.43 -2.30
C ASP A 531 -11.94 -13.30 -1.14
N TYR A 532 -12.27 -13.85 0.03
CA TYR A 532 -11.36 -13.79 1.19
C TYR A 532 -10.02 -14.49 0.95
N VAL A 533 -10.03 -15.73 0.44
CA VAL A 533 -8.80 -16.47 0.15
C VAL A 533 -7.94 -15.73 -0.88
N GLN A 534 -8.55 -15.11 -1.89
CA GLN A 534 -7.81 -14.30 -2.85
C GLN A 534 -7.16 -13.06 -2.22
N GLN A 535 -7.85 -12.41 -1.28
CA GLN A 535 -7.36 -11.21 -0.59
C GLN A 535 -6.17 -11.51 0.33
N VAL A 536 -6.24 -12.57 1.15
CA VAL A 536 -5.21 -12.88 2.16
C VAL A 536 -4.02 -13.67 1.63
N ARG A 537 -4.21 -14.42 0.53
CA ARG A 537 -3.17 -15.29 -0.04
C ARG A 537 -1.83 -14.60 -0.27
N PRO A 538 -1.75 -13.39 -0.87
CA PRO A 538 -0.47 -12.70 -1.06
C PRO A 538 0.28 -12.43 0.25
N ARG A 539 -0.44 -12.11 1.34
CA ARG A 539 0.15 -11.84 2.65
C ARG A 539 0.68 -13.13 3.28
N ILE A 540 -0.15 -14.17 3.38
CA ILE A 540 0.26 -15.47 3.94
C ILE A 540 1.45 -16.06 3.15
N THR A 541 1.44 -15.92 1.82
CA THR A 541 2.57 -16.38 0.99
C THR A 541 3.86 -15.64 1.32
N ALA A 542 3.79 -14.32 1.53
CA ALA A 542 4.98 -13.54 1.89
C ALA A 542 5.51 -13.89 3.29
N GLU A 543 4.61 -14.16 4.25
CA GLU A 543 4.96 -14.55 5.62
C GLU A 543 5.59 -15.96 5.70
N VAL A 544 5.09 -16.92 4.90
CA VAL A 544 5.59 -18.31 4.88
C VAL A 544 6.93 -18.44 4.14
N TYR A 545 7.19 -17.59 3.13
CA TYR A 545 8.40 -17.66 2.31
C TYR A 545 9.24 -16.36 2.38
N PRO A 546 9.73 -15.94 3.56
CA PRO A 546 10.37 -14.64 3.74
C PRO A 546 11.61 -14.45 2.86
N GLU A 547 12.38 -15.51 2.62
CA GLU A 547 13.57 -15.48 1.75
C GLU A 547 13.24 -15.16 0.28
N THR A 548 12.03 -15.54 -0.17
CA THR A 548 11.58 -15.28 -1.55
C THR A 548 11.15 -13.83 -1.76
N PHE A 549 10.78 -13.15 -0.67
CA PHE A 549 10.30 -11.77 -0.63
C PHE A 549 11.27 -10.84 0.09
N SER A 550 12.54 -11.25 0.23
CA SER A 550 13.62 -10.46 0.80
C SER A 550 14.64 -10.03 -0.27
N PRO A 551 15.53 -9.07 0.03
CA PRO A 551 16.66 -8.74 -0.84
C PRO A 551 17.57 -9.96 -1.07
N PRO A 552 18.15 -10.14 -2.27
CA PRO A 552 18.13 -9.22 -3.40
C PRO A 552 16.90 -9.32 -4.33
N GLN A 553 15.99 -10.27 -4.11
CA GLN A 553 14.85 -10.52 -5.01
C GLN A 553 13.82 -9.39 -4.94
N VAL A 554 13.50 -8.94 -3.72
CA VAL A 554 12.52 -7.89 -3.44
C VAL A 554 13.17 -6.79 -2.59
N ASP A 555 13.35 -5.64 -3.21
CA ASP A 555 14.04 -4.49 -2.64
C ASP A 555 13.09 -3.40 -2.16
N LEU A 556 11.89 -3.27 -2.75
CA LEU A 556 10.88 -2.29 -2.35
C LEU A 556 9.86 -2.95 -1.41
N ARG A 557 9.95 -2.68 -0.10
CA ARG A 557 9.17 -3.35 0.96
C ARG A 557 8.86 -2.42 2.13
N GLY A 558 7.82 -2.75 2.91
CA GLY A 558 7.38 -1.92 4.03
C GLY A 558 6.74 -0.62 3.55
N GLN A 559 6.98 0.49 4.26
CA GLN A 559 6.57 1.81 3.82
C GLN A 559 7.64 2.40 2.88
N ILE A 560 7.32 2.50 1.59
CA ILE A 560 8.23 2.98 0.56
C ILE A 560 8.25 4.50 0.47
N SER A 561 9.44 5.08 0.24
CA SER A 561 9.64 6.53 0.10
C SER A 561 9.09 7.08 -1.24
N PRO A 562 8.93 8.39 -1.40
CA PRO A 562 8.56 8.98 -2.69
C PRO A 562 9.51 8.61 -3.85
N GLU A 563 10.81 8.49 -3.57
CA GLU A 563 11.83 8.02 -4.52
C GLU A 563 11.55 6.57 -4.94
N GLU A 564 11.26 5.70 -3.98
CA GLU A 564 10.95 4.29 -4.21
C GLU A 564 9.60 4.09 -4.91
N VAL A 565 8.61 4.96 -4.66
CA VAL A 565 7.34 5.00 -5.41
C VAL A 565 7.61 5.24 -6.89
N ARG A 566 8.49 6.19 -7.24
CA ARG A 566 8.86 6.43 -8.65
C ARG A 566 9.52 5.20 -9.29
N VAL A 567 10.36 4.50 -8.55
CA VAL A 567 10.96 3.23 -9.00
C VAL A 567 9.88 2.16 -9.22
N ALA A 568 8.97 1.98 -8.27
CA ALA A 568 7.87 1.02 -8.39
C ALA A 568 6.99 1.31 -9.62
N VAL A 569 6.63 2.59 -9.81
CA VAL A 569 5.85 3.06 -10.96
C VAL A 569 6.57 2.79 -12.27
N GLU A 570 7.85 3.15 -12.39
CA GLU A 570 8.65 2.91 -13.59
C GLU A 570 8.76 1.41 -13.91
N ARG A 571 8.97 0.55 -12.90
CA ARG A 571 9.05 -0.90 -13.07
C ARG A 571 7.73 -1.50 -13.56
N MET A 572 6.60 -1.08 -12.99
CA MET A 572 5.28 -1.53 -13.42
C MET A 572 4.97 -1.05 -14.84
N VAL A 573 5.19 0.23 -15.13
CA VAL A 573 4.97 0.80 -16.47
C VAL A 573 5.81 0.08 -17.51
N TYR A 574 7.10 -0.15 -17.25
CA TYR A 574 7.97 -0.92 -18.14
C TYR A 574 7.43 -2.34 -18.43
N ALA A 575 6.84 -3.00 -17.43
CA ALA A 575 6.24 -4.32 -17.61
C ALA A 575 4.97 -4.28 -18.48
N PHE A 576 4.13 -3.25 -18.36
CA PHE A 576 2.93 -3.11 -19.19
C PHE A 576 3.23 -2.57 -20.61
N SER A 577 4.31 -1.82 -20.79
CA SER A 577 4.73 -1.24 -22.09
C SER A 577 5.44 -2.23 -23.02
N VAL A 578 5.55 -3.52 -22.69
CA VAL A 578 6.15 -4.51 -23.60
C VAL A 578 5.40 -4.56 -24.94
N ARG A 579 6.12 -4.53 -26.07
CA ARG A 579 5.52 -4.62 -27.42
C ARG A 579 5.21 -6.05 -27.84
N ASP A 580 5.97 -7.02 -27.34
CA ASP A 580 5.75 -8.44 -27.57
C ASP A 580 4.43 -8.90 -26.91
N THR A 581 3.47 -9.27 -27.76
CA THR A 581 2.13 -9.71 -27.36
C THR A 581 2.15 -11.07 -26.66
N HIS A 582 3.08 -11.97 -27.01
CA HIS A 582 3.22 -13.27 -26.38
C HIS A 582 3.77 -13.11 -24.97
N ALA A 583 4.83 -12.32 -24.82
CA ALA A 583 5.39 -11.96 -23.53
C ALA A 583 4.30 -11.34 -22.63
N TYR A 584 3.60 -10.31 -23.10
CA TYR A 584 2.50 -9.69 -22.33
C TYR A 584 1.42 -10.69 -21.94
N SER A 585 1.04 -11.62 -22.83
CA SER A 585 0.04 -12.66 -22.54
C SER A 585 0.46 -13.58 -21.39
N ILE A 586 1.75 -13.92 -21.30
CA ILE A 586 2.29 -14.72 -20.18
C ILE A 586 2.24 -13.91 -18.88
N PHE A 587 2.70 -12.66 -18.90
CA PHE A 587 2.67 -11.78 -17.73
C PHE A 587 1.26 -11.54 -17.21
N ARG A 588 0.29 -11.32 -18.10
CA ARG A 588 -1.12 -11.14 -17.76
C ARG A 588 -1.73 -12.34 -17.03
N LYS A 589 -1.19 -13.54 -17.24
CA LYS A 589 -1.63 -14.80 -16.61
C LYS A 589 -0.95 -15.08 -15.26
N LEU A 590 0.12 -14.36 -14.92
CA LEU A 590 0.77 -14.51 -13.62
C LEU A 590 -0.12 -13.92 -12.52
N PRO A 591 -0.19 -14.55 -11.33
CA PRO A 591 -0.81 -13.92 -10.18
C PRO A 591 -0.12 -12.59 -9.85
N LYS A 592 -0.92 -11.58 -9.48
CA LYS A 592 -0.44 -10.21 -9.20
C LYS A 592 0.75 -10.18 -8.23
N ALA A 593 0.68 -10.95 -7.14
CA ALA A 593 1.75 -11.03 -6.14
C ALA A 593 3.08 -11.56 -6.73
N GLU A 594 3.02 -12.56 -7.62
CA GLU A 594 4.21 -13.09 -8.30
C GLU A 594 4.75 -12.07 -9.31
N SER A 595 3.87 -11.33 -10.00
CA SER A 595 4.30 -10.25 -10.88
C SER A 595 4.98 -9.12 -10.10
N MET A 596 4.42 -8.69 -8.97
CA MET A 596 5.04 -7.68 -8.09
C MET A 596 6.40 -8.15 -7.60
N ARG A 597 6.52 -9.39 -7.12
CA ARG A 597 7.80 -9.98 -6.69
C ARG A 597 8.85 -9.95 -7.79
N ARG A 598 8.48 -10.31 -9.03
CA ARG A 598 9.39 -10.25 -10.19
C ARG A 598 9.82 -8.82 -10.55
N LEU A 599 8.99 -7.84 -10.21
CA LEU A 599 9.32 -6.42 -10.29
C LEU A 599 10.05 -5.91 -9.04
N GLY A 600 10.41 -6.76 -8.09
CA GLY A 600 11.07 -6.35 -6.85
C GLY A 600 10.22 -5.58 -5.87
N ILE A 601 8.90 -5.66 -6.03
CA ILE A 601 7.94 -4.96 -5.20
C ILE A 601 7.32 -6.00 -4.27
N HIS A 602 7.39 -5.74 -2.97
CA HIS A 602 6.72 -6.57 -1.99
C HIS A 602 5.20 -6.41 -2.15
N PRO A 603 4.39 -7.47 -2.16
CA PRO A 603 2.95 -7.36 -2.36
C PRO A 603 2.23 -6.58 -1.24
N MET A 604 2.89 -6.42 -0.08
CA MET A 604 2.43 -5.62 1.06
C MET A 604 3.17 -4.28 1.21
N ALA A 605 3.85 -3.80 0.17
CA ALA A 605 4.45 -2.46 0.22
C ALA A 605 3.35 -1.39 0.35
N THR A 606 3.57 -0.43 1.25
CA THR A 606 2.69 0.71 1.57
C THR A 606 3.39 2.02 1.24
N GLY A 607 2.69 3.15 1.21
CA GLY A 607 3.26 4.47 0.85
C GLY A 607 2.75 5.01 -0.48
N ALA A 608 2.16 4.16 -1.32
CA ALA A 608 1.35 4.53 -2.48
C ALA A 608 0.35 3.41 -2.82
N ASP A 609 -0.75 3.74 -3.49
CA ASP A 609 -1.73 2.75 -3.95
C ASP A 609 -1.24 2.07 -5.24
N LEU A 610 -0.31 1.13 -5.08
CA LEU A 610 0.25 0.33 -6.18
C LEU A 610 -0.77 -0.66 -6.74
N ASP A 611 -1.81 -1.01 -5.96
CA ASP A 611 -2.89 -1.87 -6.43
C ASP A 611 -3.76 -1.13 -7.45
N PHE A 612 -4.12 0.12 -7.17
CA PHE A 612 -4.80 1.02 -8.12
C PHE A 612 -3.97 1.20 -9.40
N LEU A 613 -2.68 1.51 -9.27
CA LEU A 613 -1.80 1.67 -10.43
C LEU A 613 -1.79 0.42 -11.33
N TRP A 614 -1.68 -0.75 -10.72
CA TRP A 614 -1.67 -2.02 -11.45
C TRP A 614 -2.94 -2.21 -12.28
N GLU A 615 -4.10 -1.99 -11.66
CA GLU A 615 -5.40 -2.17 -12.32
C GLU A 615 -5.66 -1.09 -13.36
N LYS A 616 -5.22 0.15 -13.10
CA LYS A 616 -5.30 1.24 -14.06
C LYS A 616 -4.46 0.96 -15.31
N LEU A 617 -3.22 0.49 -15.16
CA LEU A 617 -2.37 0.10 -16.29
C LEU A 617 -2.99 -1.06 -17.07
N ARG A 618 -3.56 -2.05 -16.36
CA ARG A 618 -4.27 -3.19 -16.98
C ARG A 618 -5.49 -2.70 -17.78
N TYR A 619 -6.28 -1.79 -17.24
CA TYR A 619 -7.43 -1.19 -17.90
C TYR A 619 -7.02 -0.40 -19.14
N MET A 620 -6.08 0.55 -18.99
CA MET A 620 -5.58 1.37 -20.10
C MET A 620 -5.03 0.49 -21.21
N ARG A 621 -4.26 -0.55 -20.87
CA ARG A 621 -3.68 -1.48 -21.84
C ARG A 621 -4.73 -2.33 -22.55
N ALA A 622 -5.81 -2.69 -21.88
CA ALA A 622 -6.91 -3.45 -22.49
C ALA A 622 -7.80 -2.59 -23.40
N LYS A 623 -7.85 -1.27 -23.17
CA LYS A 623 -8.68 -0.33 -23.94
C LYS A 623 -7.92 0.41 -25.04
N ALA A 624 -6.60 0.45 -24.99
CA ALA A 624 -5.80 1.11 -26.01
C ALA A 624 -5.97 0.43 -27.37
N ILE A 625 -6.25 1.25 -28.40
CA ILE A 625 -6.41 0.80 -29.78
C ILE A 625 -5.04 0.35 -30.34
N THR A 626 -3.99 1.10 -30.02
CA THR A 626 -2.61 0.83 -30.45
C THR A 626 -1.66 0.83 -29.24
N HIS A 627 -0.50 0.22 -29.42
CA HIS A 627 0.57 0.26 -28.41
C HIS A 627 1.05 1.69 -28.13
N THR A 628 1.14 2.53 -29.17
CA THR A 628 1.57 3.92 -29.06
C THR A 628 0.57 4.78 -28.28
N ALA A 629 -0.73 4.63 -28.54
CA ALA A 629 -1.76 5.34 -27.78
C ALA A 629 -1.71 4.99 -26.29
N PHE A 630 -1.35 3.74 -25.94
CA PHE A 630 -1.09 3.36 -24.56
C PHE A 630 0.17 4.03 -23.98
N GLU A 631 1.25 4.17 -24.75
CA GLU A 631 2.46 4.83 -24.27
C GLU A 631 2.22 6.33 -24.00
N GLU A 632 1.58 7.04 -24.94
CA GLU A 632 1.26 8.48 -24.82
C GLU A 632 0.32 8.77 -23.64
N ALA A 633 -0.68 7.90 -23.48
CA ALA A 633 -1.59 7.89 -22.34
C ALA A 633 -0.88 7.78 -20.99
N VAL A 634 0.03 6.82 -20.90
CA VAL A 634 0.79 6.56 -19.68
C VAL A 634 1.73 7.73 -19.42
N ASP A 635 2.42 8.26 -20.42
CA ASP A 635 3.30 9.41 -20.24
C ASP A 635 2.52 10.64 -19.74
N THR A 636 1.35 10.93 -20.32
CA THR A 636 0.47 12.02 -19.84
C THR A 636 0.05 11.83 -18.38
N MET A 637 -0.29 10.59 -17.99
CA MET A 637 -0.65 10.26 -16.61
C MET A 637 0.52 10.47 -15.62
N LEU A 638 1.75 10.29 -16.10
CA LEU A 638 2.97 10.33 -15.29
C LEU A 638 3.61 11.72 -15.19
N ASP A 639 3.15 12.70 -15.96
CA ASP A 639 3.60 14.09 -15.94
C ASP A 639 3.72 14.70 -14.52
N PRO A 640 2.82 14.43 -13.56
CA PRO A 640 2.96 14.98 -12.20
C PRO A 640 4.10 14.34 -11.37
N LEU A 641 4.57 13.17 -11.77
CA LEU A 641 5.52 12.36 -11.00
C LEU A 641 6.95 12.44 -11.55
N PHE A 642 7.11 12.75 -12.84
CA PHE A 642 8.40 12.83 -13.51
C PHE A 642 8.55 14.13 -14.28
N ASP A 643 9.72 14.75 -14.18
CA ASP A 643 10.05 15.93 -14.96
C ASP A 643 10.32 15.57 -16.42
N LYS A 644 9.87 16.42 -17.34
CA LYS A 644 10.03 16.24 -18.80
C LYS A 644 11.47 16.40 -19.29
N GLY A 645 12.36 16.93 -18.44
CA GLY A 645 13.76 17.14 -18.75
C GLY A 645 14.51 17.78 -17.58
N LEU A 646 15.81 17.99 -17.76
CA LEU A 646 16.67 18.68 -16.80
C LEU A 646 17.12 20.00 -17.40
N SER A 647 17.19 21.03 -16.57
CA SER A 647 17.69 22.34 -16.99
C SER A 647 19.22 22.41 -17.08
N THR A 648 19.91 21.77 -16.13
CA THR A 648 21.38 21.80 -15.99
C THR A 648 21.95 20.46 -15.55
N SER A 649 23.25 20.25 -15.76
CA SER A 649 23.96 19.09 -15.21
C SER A 649 24.03 19.13 -13.69
N GLU A 650 24.21 20.30 -13.08
CA GLU A 650 24.28 20.48 -11.62
C GLU A 650 23.02 19.97 -10.90
N GLU A 651 21.85 20.18 -11.50
CA GLU A 651 20.58 19.65 -11.00
C GLU A 651 20.59 18.11 -10.89
N LEU A 652 21.15 17.43 -11.89
CA LEU A 652 21.30 15.97 -11.90
C LEU A 652 22.22 15.49 -10.77
N TYR A 653 23.39 16.13 -10.60
CA TYR A 653 24.33 15.79 -9.52
C TYR A 653 23.70 16.04 -8.14
N SER A 654 22.92 17.11 -7.98
CA SER A 654 22.19 17.40 -6.74
C SER A 654 21.17 16.31 -6.42
N ARG A 655 20.35 15.90 -7.40
CA ARG A 655 19.39 14.79 -7.25
C ARG A 655 20.08 13.47 -6.94
N ALA A 656 21.20 13.16 -7.58
CA ALA A 656 21.99 11.96 -7.32
C ALA A 656 22.55 11.94 -5.88
N ARG A 657 23.12 13.07 -5.40
CA ARG A 657 23.59 13.20 -4.01
C ARG A 657 22.48 13.01 -3.00
N LYS A 658 21.31 13.64 -3.21
CA LYS A 658 20.15 13.48 -2.36
C LYS A 658 19.70 12.01 -2.31
N LEU A 659 19.64 11.35 -3.46
CA LEU A 659 19.23 9.96 -3.57
C LEU A 659 20.18 9.02 -2.79
N VAL A 660 21.48 9.16 -3.01
CA VAL A 660 22.49 8.34 -2.31
C VAL A 660 22.45 8.57 -0.81
N ARG A 661 22.29 9.82 -0.36
CA ARG A 661 22.17 10.12 1.08
C ARG A 661 20.95 9.46 1.73
N LEU A 662 19.79 9.46 1.06
CA LEU A 662 18.57 8.87 1.60
C LEU A 662 18.54 7.34 1.51
N HIS A 663 19.16 6.75 0.49
CA HIS A 663 18.97 5.33 0.13
C HIS A 663 20.28 4.56 -0.12
N ALA A 664 21.39 4.95 0.53
CA ALA A 664 22.76 4.48 0.27
C ALA A 664 22.89 2.97 -0.03
N ARG A 665 22.34 2.08 0.79
CA ARG A 665 22.38 0.62 0.55
C ARG A 665 21.44 0.14 -0.57
N SER A 666 20.23 0.69 -0.65
CA SER A 666 19.20 0.19 -1.57
C SER A 666 19.58 0.48 -3.02
N VAL A 667 20.13 1.67 -3.29
CA VAL A 667 20.49 2.14 -4.64
C VAL A 667 21.62 1.33 -5.29
N LEU A 668 22.45 0.64 -4.52
CA LEU A 668 23.54 -0.21 -5.05
C LEU A 668 23.01 -1.45 -5.80
N SER A 669 21.80 -1.88 -5.47
CA SER A 669 21.13 -3.00 -6.12
C SER A 669 20.28 -2.59 -7.34
N TRP A 670 20.11 -1.29 -7.56
CA TRP A 670 19.19 -0.73 -8.52
C TRP A 670 19.79 -0.65 -9.93
N SER A 671 18.92 -0.83 -10.92
CA SER A 671 19.31 -0.65 -12.31
C SER A 671 19.44 0.83 -12.66
N LEU A 672 20.13 1.15 -13.78
CA LEU A 672 20.19 2.52 -14.28
C LEU A 672 18.78 3.12 -14.48
N ARG A 673 17.80 2.31 -14.91
CA ARG A 673 16.39 2.74 -15.05
C ARG A 673 15.78 3.13 -13.72
N ASP A 674 16.00 2.32 -12.69
CA ASP A 674 15.52 2.58 -11.34
C ASP A 674 16.14 3.87 -10.78
N ILE A 675 17.45 4.08 -10.95
CA ILE A 675 18.14 5.30 -10.48
C ILE A 675 17.60 6.55 -11.18
N VAL A 676 17.39 6.49 -12.50
CA VAL A 676 16.80 7.59 -13.27
C VAL A 676 15.40 7.93 -12.76
N ALA A 677 14.57 6.91 -12.52
CA ALA A 677 13.22 7.09 -11.99
C ALA A 677 13.24 7.66 -10.56
N ALA A 678 14.11 7.16 -9.69
CA ALA A 678 14.27 7.64 -8.33
C ALA A 678 14.67 9.13 -8.29
N MET A 679 15.46 9.60 -9.25
CA MET A 679 15.79 11.02 -9.43
C MET A 679 14.66 11.88 -10.03
N GLY A 680 13.50 11.30 -10.34
CA GLY A 680 12.35 12.05 -10.87
C GLY A 680 12.35 12.21 -12.37
N LEU A 681 13.07 11.35 -13.12
CA LEU A 681 13.18 11.44 -14.58
C LEU A 681 12.66 10.16 -15.25
N ARG A 682 12.12 10.28 -16.47
CA ARG A 682 11.72 9.12 -17.29
C ARG A 682 12.92 8.55 -18.04
N TYR A 683 13.10 7.23 -18.01
CA TYR A 683 14.23 6.57 -18.67
C TYR A 683 14.19 6.64 -20.21
N GLY A 684 13.00 6.80 -20.80
CA GLY A 684 12.78 6.84 -22.25
C GLY A 684 12.82 8.23 -22.89
N VAL A 685 12.70 9.30 -22.10
CA VAL A 685 12.74 10.67 -22.61
C VAL A 685 14.19 11.07 -22.77
N ALA A 686 14.64 11.25 -24.01
CA ALA A 686 15.95 11.79 -24.32
C ALA A 686 16.02 13.23 -23.80
N GLY A 687 16.50 13.39 -22.56
CA GLY A 687 16.71 14.71 -21.98
C GLY A 687 17.72 15.49 -22.82
N VAL A 688 17.25 16.55 -23.47
CA VAL A 688 18.11 17.62 -23.99
C VAL A 688 18.75 18.29 -22.79
N LEU A 689 20.01 17.94 -22.48
CA LEU A 689 20.85 18.84 -21.70
C LEU A 689 21.25 19.97 -22.63
N HIS A 690 20.68 21.16 -22.43
CA HIS A 690 20.94 22.32 -23.29
C HIS A 690 22.43 22.72 -23.32
N ASP A 691 23.21 22.35 -22.28
CA ASP A 691 24.61 22.79 -22.11
C ASP A 691 25.70 21.75 -22.44
N SER A 692 25.37 20.48 -22.71
CA SER A 692 26.41 19.46 -22.97
C SER A 692 26.47 19.05 -24.44
N LYS A 693 27.48 19.53 -25.16
CA LYS A 693 27.84 19.00 -26.49
C LYS A 693 28.08 17.48 -26.40
N ASN A 694 27.23 16.69 -27.05
CA ASN A 694 27.43 15.28 -27.44
C ASN A 694 27.72 14.22 -26.35
N MET A 695 27.25 14.37 -25.10
CA MET A 695 27.23 13.25 -24.15
C MET A 695 25.85 12.59 -24.07
N HIS A 696 25.79 11.26 -24.21
CA HIS A 696 24.57 10.50 -23.95
C HIS A 696 24.16 10.63 -22.47
N VAL A 697 22.90 10.98 -22.21
CA VAL A 697 22.27 11.14 -20.87
C VAL A 697 22.62 9.98 -19.92
N ARG A 698 22.69 8.75 -20.43
CA ARG A 698 23.05 7.55 -19.65
C ARG A 698 24.46 7.65 -19.03
N SER A 699 25.43 8.19 -19.76
CA SER A 699 26.80 8.36 -19.26
C SER A 699 26.85 9.43 -18.18
N LEU A 700 26.10 10.52 -18.34
CA LEU A 700 26.01 11.59 -17.34
C LEU A 700 25.36 11.11 -16.05
N VAL A 701 24.29 10.32 -16.12
CA VAL A 701 23.66 9.72 -14.93
C VAL A 701 24.63 8.79 -14.20
N LYS A 702 25.38 7.95 -14.93
CA LYS A 702 26.40 7.08 -14.34
C LYS A 702 27.49 7.88 -13.62
N GLN A 703 27.98 8.95 -14.23
CA GLN A 703 28.97 9.83 -13.62
C GLN A 703 28.43 10.53 -12.38
N ALA A 704 27.22 11.11 -12.47
CA ALA A 704 26.58 11.78 -11.34
C ALA A 704 26.34 10.83 -10.16
N PHE A 705 25.92 9.60 -10.44
CA PHE A 705 25.72 8.59 -9.41
C PHE A 705 27.05 8.14 -8.77
N SER A 706 28.09 7.88 -9.57
CA SER A 706 29.41 7.53 -9.05
C SER A 706 30.00 8.65 -8.17
N ALA A 707 29.92 9.90 -8.63
CA ALA A 707 30.35 11.07 -7.87
C ALA A 707 29.56 11.22 -6.56
N ALA A 708 28.25 10.92 -6.56
CA ALA A 708 27.43 10.94 -5.35
C ALA A 708 27.83 9.84 -4.35
N LEU A 709 28.17 8.64 -4.81
CA LEU A 709 28.68 7.56 -3.96
C LEU A 709 30.05 7.92 -3.34
N GLN A 710 30.97 8.45 -4.15
CA GLN A 710 32.28 8.91 -3.67
C GLN A 710 32.13 10.03 -2.63
N ALA A 711 31.23 10.99 -2.86
CA ALA A 711 30.93 12.03 -1.88
C ALA A 711 30.34 11.45 -0.59
N ARG A 712 29.45 10.44 -0.68
CA ARG A 712 28.85 9.80 0.50
C ARG A 712 29.90 9.12 1.38
N MET A 713 30.96 8.56 0.80
CA MET A 713 32.07 7.96 1.57
C MET A 713 32.87 8.97 2.40
N GLN A 714 32.78 10.26 2.07
CA GLN A 714 33.45 11.35 2.78
C GLN A 714 32.56 12.02 3.83
N ASP A 715 31.26 11.72 3.87
CA ASP A 715 30.36 12.26 4.88
C ASP A 715 30.67 11.62 6.26
N ASP A 716 30.75 12.42 7.32
CA ASP A 716 31.09 11.96 8.68
C ASP A 716 30.02 11.05 9.33
N ASP A 717 28.78 11.08 8.82
CA ASP A 717 27.62 10.33 9.34
C ASP A 717 27.40 8.95 8.69
N ILE A 718 28.28 8.52 7.78
CA ILE A 718 28.13 7.23 7.09
C ILE A 718 28.43 6.04 8.03
N SER A 719 27.56 5.02 8.05
CA SER A 719 27.82 3.80 8.81
C SER A 719 28.92 2.96 8.16
N VAL A 720 29.65 2.18 8.97
CA VAL A 720 30.75 1.32 8.49
C VAL A 720 30.25 0.35 7.42
N GLU A 721 29.08 -0.25 7.60
CA GLU A 721 28.56 -1.21 6.61
C GLU A 721 28.06 -0.53 5.33
N ASP A 722 27.57 0.72 5.40
CA ASP A 722 27.26 1.50 4.20
C ASP A 722 28.54 1.79 3.41
N LYS A 723 29.61 2.17 4.12
CA LYS A 723 30.91 2.46 3.51
C LYS A 723 31.50 1.24 2.83
N THR A 724 31.53 0.09 3.50
CA THR A 724 32.02 -1.18 2.91
C THR A 724 31.21 -1.59 1.68
N ALA A 725 29.87 -1.46 1.72
CA ALA A 725 29.03 -1.80 0.57
C ALA A 725 29.27 -0.87 -0.63
N ILE A 726 29.52 0.42 -0.39
CA ILE A 726 29.88 1.37 -1.45
C ILE A 726 31.26 1.04 -2.02
N GLU A 727 32.25 0.71 -1.18
CA GLU A 727 33.60 0.31 -1.60
C GLU A 727 33.57 -0.94 -2.49
N GLU A 728 32.82 -1.97 -2.08
CA GLU A 728 32.61 -3.20 -2.86
C GLU A 728 31.91 -2.90 -4.21
N TYR A 729 30.94 -1.99 -4.20
CA TYR A 729 30.25 -1.59 -5.42
C TYR A 729 31.19 -0.84 -6.39
N LEU A 730 32.00 0.09 -5.90
CA LEU A 730 32.94 0.87 -6.71
C LEU A 730 34.10 0.01 -7.24
N SER A 731 34.53 -1.02 -6.52
CA SER A 731 35.58 -1.96 -6.97
C SER A 731 35.10 -2.91 -8.07
N SER A 732 33.80 -3.28 -8.10
CA SER A 732 33.20 -4.19 -9.09
C SER A 732 32.94 -3.60 -10.50
N SER A 733 33.89 -2.82 -11.04
CA SER A 733 33.86 -2.19 -12.39
C SER A 733 32.74 -1.16 -12.63
N HIS A 734 32.11 -0.61 -11.59
CA HIS A 734 31.01 0.37 -11.71
C HIS A 734 29.84 -0.09 -12.60
N THR A 735 29.67 -1.40 -12.77
CA THR A 735 28.61 -1.91 -13.65
C THR A 735 27.28 -1.86 -12.92
N LEU A 736 26.52 -0.78 -13.17
CA LEU A 736 25.12 -0.72 -12.77
C LEU A 736 24.43 -2.02 -13.17
N LYS A 737 23.88 -2.72 -12.18
CA LYS A 737 23.27 -4.03 -12.40
C LYS A 737 22.16 -3.88 -13.42
N THR A 738 22.23 -4.64 -14.51
CA THR A 738 21.05 -4.85 -15.35
C THR A 738 20.14 -5.78 -14.58
N ARG A 739 19.04 -5.25 -14.05
CA ARG A 739 18.05 -6.14 -13.44
C ARG A 739 17.61 -7.12 -14.53
N PRO A 740 17.62 -8.44 -14.25
CA PRO A 740 17.10 -9.41 -15.19
C PRO A 740 15.72 -8.95 -15.63
N SER A 741 15.53 -8.78 -16.93
CA SER A 741 14.24 -8.40 -17.47
C SER A 741 13.20 -9.37 -16.93
N ILE A 742 12.01 -8.89 -16.54
CA ILE A 742 10.89 -9.79 -16.20
C ILE A 742 10.62 -10.81 -17.33
N TRP A 743 11.06 -10.46 -18.54
CA TRP A 743 11.02 -11.25 -19.76
C TRP A 743 12.25 -12.15 -20.00
N SER A 744 13.42 -11.87 -19.42
CA SER A 744 14.62 -12.72 -19.59
C SER A 744 14.51 -14.04 -18.83
N TRP A 745 13.68 -14.09 -17.78
CA TRP A 745 13.32 -15.33 -17.10
C TRP A 745 12.56 -16.32 -18.00
N ASP A 746 12.03 -15.88 -19.16
CA ASP A 746 11.42 -16.76 -20.16
C ASP A 746 12.45 -17.67 -20.86
N GLN A 747 13.73 -17.29 -20.95
CA GLN A 747 14.76 -18.17 -21.53
C GLN A 747 15.10 -19.35 -20.62
N THR A 748 15.36 -19.08 -19.34
CA THR A 748 15.59 -20.14 -18.33
C THR A 748 14.36 -21.02 -18.20
N ARG A 749 13.16 -20.41 -18.24
CA ARG A 749 11.87 -21.12 -18.17
C ARG A 749 11.53 -21.89 -19.44
N ARG A 750 11.92 -21.43 -20.64
CA ARG A 750 11.81 -22.22 -21.89
C ARG A 750 12.67 -23.46 -21.79
N VAL A 751 13.93 -23.31 -21.37
CA VAL A 751 14.85 -24.45 -21.19
C VAL A 751 14.30 -25.44 -20.16
N GLU A 752 13.75 -24.95 -19.05
CA GLU A 752 13.20 -25.80 -17.99
C GLU A 752 11.85 -26.43 -18.35
N MET A 753 10.97 -25.69 -19.03
CA MET A 753 9.70 -26.20 -19.57
C MET A 753 9.92 -27.19 -20.71
N GLU A 754 10.97 -27.02 -21.51
CA GLU A 754 11.37 -27.95 -22.56
C GLU A 754 11.96 -29.23 -21.95
N LYS A 755 12.73 -29.12 -20.85
CA LYS A 755 13.12 -30.27 -20.01
C LYS A 755 11.91 -30.99 -19.44
N VAL A 756 10.94 -30.28 -18.83
CA VAL A 756 9.73 -30.90 -18.27
C VAL A 756 8.85 -31.51 -19.37
N ARG A 757 8.71 -30.87 -20.54
CA ARG A 757 7.94 -31.38 -21.69
C ARG A 757 8.61 -32.62 -22.27
N THR A 758 9.94 -32.65 -22.37
CA THR A 758 10.69 -33.84 -22.79
C THR A 758 10.63 -34.96 -21.75
N GLU A 759 10.61 -34.64 -20.45
CA GLU A 759 10.42 -35.61 -19.37
C GLU A 759 9.00 -36.21 -19.40
N CYS A 760 7.95 -35.38 -19.53
CA CYS A 760 6.56 -35.82 -19.62
C CYS A 760 6.30 -36.67 -20.87
N THR A 761 6.85 -36.28 -22.02
CA THR A 761 6.74 -37.09 -23.25
C THR A 761 7.50 -38.41 -23.13
N ARG A 762 8.66 -38.44 -22.46
CA ARG A 762 9.37 -39.69 -22.12
C ARG A 762 8.57 -40.56 -21.16
N LYS A 763 7.94 -39.98 -20.13
CA LYS A 763 7.09 -40.69 -19.17
C LYS A 763 5.87 -41.30 -19.86
N LYS A 764 5.16 -40.53 -20.69
CA LYS A 764 4.03 -41.02 -21.49
C LYS A 764 4.43 -42.16 -22.43
N LYS A 765 5.59 -42.06 -23.10
CA LYS A 765 6.14 -43.14 -23.93
C LYS A 765 6.50 -44.40 -23.13
N ARG A 766 6.95 -44.25 -21.87
CA ARG A 766 7.21 -45.38 -20.96
C ARG A 766 5.90 -46.06 -20.55
N GLU A 767 4.90 -45.28 -20.16
CA GLU A 767 3.57 -45.77 -19.79
C GLU A 767 2.87 -46.50 -20.95
N GLU A 768 2.89 -45.93 -22.17
CA GLU A 768 2.35 -46.59 -23.38
C GLU A 768 3.09 -47.90 -23.70
N LYS A 769 4.41 -47.95 -23.45
CA LYS A 769 5.21 -49.16 -23.68
C LYS A 769 4.91 -50.24 -22.63
N ASP A 770 4.74 -49.84 -21.36
CA ASP A 770 4.39 -50.74 -20.28
C ASP A 770 2.96 -51.28 -20.45
N GLU A 771 2.01 -50.47 -20.93
CA GLU A 771 0.65 -50.91 -21.26
C GLU A 771 0.63 -51.89 -22.44
N LYS A 772 1.41 -51.63 -23.50
CA LYS A 772 1.59 -52.58 -24.62
C LYS A 772 2.18 -53.90 -24.16
N LEU A 773 3.19 -53.86 -23.28
CA LEU A 773 3.82 -55.06 -22.73
C LEU A 773 2.85 -55.83 -21.82
N LYS A 774 2.01 -55.13 -21.06
CA LYS A 774 0.95 -55.74 -20.24
C LYS A 774 -0.08 -56.46 -21.11
N LYS A 775 -0.56 -55.84 -22.19
CA LYS A 775 -1.49 -56.48 -23.15
C LYS A 775 -0.87 -57.72 -23.81
N GLN A 776 0.40 -57.65 -24.21
CA GLN A 776 1.11 -58.81 -24.74
C GLN A 776 1.22 -59.96 -23.73
N ARG A 777 1.45 -59.67 -22.44
CA ARG A 777 1.48 -60.69 -21.39
C ARG A 777 0.11 -61.33 -21.18
N GLU A 778 -0.95 -60.53 -21.16
CA GLU A 778 -2.33 -61.02 -21.04
C GLU A 778 -2.73 -61.91 -22.23
N GLU A 779 -2.31 -61.57 -23.45
CA GLU A 779 -2.49 -62.41 -24.65
C GLU A 779 -1.70 -63.73 -24.56
N GLU A 780 -0.43 -63.68 -24.15
CA GLU A 780 0.41 -64.88 -23.97
C GLU A 780 -0.17 -65.80 -22.87
N ASP A 781 -0.63 -65.25 -21.75
CA ASP A 781 -1.26 -66.01 -20.66
C ASP A 781 -2.61 -66.62 -21.09
N ASN A 782 -3.40 -65.90 -21.89
CA ASN A 782 -4.63 -66.43 -22.46
C ASN A 782 -4.37 -67.59 -23.43
N MET A 783 -3.32 -67.51 -24.25
CA MET A 783 -2.91 -68.61 -25.13
C MET A 783 -2.47 -69.83 -24.34
N ILE A 784 -1.66 -69.65 -23.29
CA ILE A 784 -1.24 -70.75 -22.41
C ILE A 784 -2.46 -71.39 -21.75
N ARG A 785 -3.39 -70.58 -21.22
CA ARG A 785 -4.62 -71.06 -20.59
C ARG A 785 -5.51 -71.84 -21.57
N LYS A 786 -5.60 -71.39 -22.83
CA LYS A 786 -6.36 -72.10 -23.88
C LYS A 786 -5.76 -73.46 -24.17
N LYS A 787 -4.43 -73.55 -24.31
CA LYS A 787 -3.72 -74.81 -24.57
C LYS A 787 -3.85 -75.81 -23.43
N ARG A 788 -3.73 -75.35 -22.18
CA ARG A 788 -3.95 -76.20 -21.00
C ARG A 788 -5.37 -76.73 -20.93
N LYS A 789 -6.39 -75.90 -21.21
CA LYS A 789 -7.79 -76.35 -21.27
C LYS A 789 -8.05 -77.37 -22.37
N GLU A 790 -7.38 -77.24 -23.50
CA GLU A 790 -7.47 -78.18 -24.62
C GLU A 790 -6.79 -79.51 -24.29
N GLU A 791 -5.60 -79.47 -23.65
CA GLU A 791 -4.93 -80.64 -23.09
C GLU A 791 -5.80 -81.36 -22.05
N ASP A 792 -6.39 -80.63 -21.10
CA ASP A 792 -7.30 -81.20 -20.10
C ASP A 792 -8.54 -81.85 -20.73
N ARG A 793 -9.09 -81.26 -21.80
CA ARG A 793 -10.21 -81.82 -22.55
C ARG A 793 -9.82 -83.14 -23.22
N LEU A 794 -8.66 -83.19 -23.87
CA LEU A 794 -8.15 -84.41 -24.51
C LEU A 794 -7.88 -85.51 -23.48
N LEU A 795 -7.28 -85.18 -22.34
CA LEU A 795 -7.06 -86.12 -21.23
C LEU A 795 -8.37 -86.62 -20.60
N LYS A 796 -9.42 -85.79 -20.55
CA LYS A 796 -10.75 -86.20 -20.09
C LYS A 796 -11.44 -87.10 -21.11
N LYS A 797 -11.33 -86.79 -22.40
CA LYS A 797 -11.86 -87.61 -23.50
C LYS A 797 -11.22 -89.00 -23.50
N ARG A 798 -9.90 -89.08 -23.32
CA ARG A 798 -9.17 -90.35 -23.12
C ARG A 798 -9.74 -91.21 -22.01
N ARG A 799 -9.97 -90.65 -20.82
CA ARG A 799 -10.54 -91.39 -19.68
C ARG A 799 -11.92 -91.96 -20.02
N ASN A 800 -12.76 -91.18 -20.67
CA ASN A 800 -14.09 -91.64 -21.09
C ASN A 800 -14.03 -92.74 -22.18
N GLU A 801 -13.07 -92.67 -23.12
CA GLU A 801 -12.89 -93.68 -24.19
C GLU A 801 -12.21 -94.97 -23.68
N GLU A 802 -11.49 -94.91 -22.55
CA GLU A 802 -10.96 -96.07 -21.82
C GLU A 802 -12.08 -96.89 -21.15
N ASP A 803 -13.20 -96.26 -20.78
CA ASP A 803 -14.35 -96.89 -20.13
C ASP A 803 -15.36 -97.56 -21.11
N GLU A 804 -15.34 -97.21 -22.41
CA GLU A 804 -16.23 -97.80 -23.43
C GLU A 804 -15.67 -99.09 -24.07
N LYS A 805 -16.46 -100.17 -24.21
CA LYS A 805 -16.03 -101.44 -24.86
C LYS A 805 -16.10 -101.33 -26.40
N GLY A 806 -14.96 -101.15 -27.06
CA GLY A 806 -14.82 -101.13 -28.53
C GLY A 806 -13.40 -101.51 -28.98
N GLY A 807 -13.25 -102.03 -30.21
CA GLY A 807 -12.05 -102.74 -30.72
C GLY A 807 -10.71 -102.01 -30.57
N GLU A 808 -9.65 -102.77 -30.23
CA GLU A 808 -8.36 -102.24 -29.78
C GLU A 808 -7.55 -101.48 -30.86
N ASP A 809 -7.63 -101.89 -32.14
CA ASP A 809 -6.82 -101.29 -33.22
C ASP A 809 -7.27 -99.88 -33.62
N GLU A 810 -8.59 -99.61 -33.60
CA GLU A 810 -9.12 -98.27 -33.94
C GLU A 810 -8.88 -97.26 -32.80
N LYS A 811 -8.79 -97.74 -31.55
CA LYS A 811 -8.44 -96.93 -30.38
C LYS A 811 -6.96 -96.55 -30.36
N LEU A 812 -6.07 -97.43 -30.84
CA LEU A 812 -4.63 -97.19 -30.91
C LEU A 812 -4.28 -96.03 -31.85
N GLY A 813 -4.86 -95.99 -33.05
CA GLY A 813 -4.63 -94.90 -34.01
C GLY A 813 -5.15 -93.54 -33.52
N LYS A 814 -6.30 -93.50 -32.85
CA LYS A 814 -6.86 -92.25 -32.26
C LYS A 814 -6.02 -91.75 -31.08
N ARG A 815 -5.53 -92.65 -30.22
CA ARG A 815 -4.62 -92.30 -29.10
C ARG A 815 -3.30 -91.72 -29.57
N GLU A 816 -2.73 -92.24 -30.66
CA GLU A 816 -1.47 -91.74 -31.20
C GLU A 816 -1.59 -90.30 -31.74
N VAL A 817 -2.71 -89.97 -32.38
CA VAL A 817 -3.02 -88.60 -32.84
C VAL A 817 -3.21 -87.64 -31.66
N GLU A 818 -3.92 -88.07 -30.61
CA GLU A 818 -4.11 -87.26 -29.40
C GLU A 818 -2.80 -87.04 -28.63
N ASP A 819 -1.95 -88.06 -28.48
CA ASP A 819 -0.64 -87.96 -27.82
C ASP A 819 0.33 -87.05 -28.60
N ASN A 820 0.30 -87.08 -29.93
CA ASN A 820 1.07 -86.16 -30.76
C ASN A 820 0.59 -84.71 -30.58
N THR A 821 -0.72 -84.50 -30.46
CA THR A 821 -1.33 -83.17 -30.23
C THR A 821 -0.97 -82.63 -28.84
N ILE A 822 -1.03 -83.46 -27.79
CA ILE A 822 -0.62 -83.07 -26.42
C ILE A 822 0.87 -82.73 -26.37
N LYS A 823 1.73 -83.56 -26.99
CA LYS A 823 3.18 -83.28 -27.08
C LYS A 823 3.46 -81.97 -27.81
N GLN A 824 2.70 -81.65 -28.86
CA GLN A 824 2.83 -80.40 -29.58
C GLN A 824 2.40 -79.20 -28.73
N ASN A 825 1.26 -79.29 -28.02
CA ASN A 825 0.78 -78.25 -27.12
C ASN A 825 1.78 -77.95 -25.99
N ARG A 826 2.35 -78.97 -25.35
CA ARG A 826 3.39 -78.81 -24.32
C ARG A 826 4.66 -78.17 -24.86
N LYS A 827 5.13 -78.58 -26.05
CA LYS A 827 6.29 -77.97 -26.71
C LYS A 827 6.05 -76.48 -27.01
N GLU A 828 4.84 -76.11 -27.41
CA GLU A 828 4.52 -74.71 -27.69
C GLU A 828 4.34 -73.88 -26.41
N GLU A 829 3.79 -74.45 -25.33
CA GLU A 829 3.76 -73.82 -24.01
C GLU A 829 5.19 -73.54 -23.49
N ASP A 830 6.08 -74.53 -23.57
CA ASP A 830 7.49 -74.38 -23.18
C ASP A 830 8.21 -73.30 -23.99
N LYS A 831 7.91 -73.20 -25.29
CA LYS A 831 8.44 -72.12 -26.14
C LYS A 831 7.98 -70.74 -25.66
N LEU A 832 6.70 -70.58 -25.30
CA LEU A 832 6.17 -69.32 -24.76
C LEU A 832 6.81 -68.97 -23.41
N LEU A 833 6.93 -69.95 -22.50
CA LEU A 833 7.57 -69.76 -21.19
C LEU A 833 9.06 -69.40 -21.31
N LYS A 834 9.81 -70.05 -22.21
CA LYS A 834 11.22 -69.72 -22.48
C LYS A 834 11.40 -68.32 -23.07
N LYS A 835 10.49 -67.92 -23.96
CA LYS A 835 10.46 -66.56 -24.52
C LYS A 835 10.22 -65.52 -23.42
N ARG A 836 9.32 -65.81 -22.47
CA ARG A 836 9.05 -64.95 -21.30
C ARG A 836 10.26 -64.77 -20.40
N ARG A 837 10.94 -65.86 -20.02
CA ARG A 837 12.16 -65.82 -19.19
C ARG A 837 13.26 -64.98 -19.84
N LYS A 838 13.54 -65.20 -21.13
CA LYS A 838 14.51 -64.38 -21.88
C LYS A 838 14.17 -62.89 -21.92
N GLY A 839 12.87 -62.55 -21.94
CA GLY A 839 12.41 -61.16 -21.88
C GLY A 839 12.59 -60.53 -20.49
N GLU A 840 12.42 -61.33 -19.43
CA GLU A 840 12.59 -60.90 -18.04
C GLU A 840 14.07 -60.71 -17.68
N ASP A 841 14.95 -61.60 -18.14
CA ASP A 841 16.40 -61.49 -17.95
C ASP A 841 16.95 -60.20 -18.59
N LYS A 842 16.56 -59.92 -19.84
CA LYS A 842 16.93 -58.66 -20.54
C LYS A 842 16.40 -57.41 -19.84
N ARG A 843 15.25 -57.52 -19.15
CA ARG A 843 14.67 -56.40 -18.39
C ARG A 843 15.47 -56.17 -17.10
N TRP A 844 15.87 -57.23 -16.43
CA TRP A 844 16.75 -57.17 -15.26
C TRP A 844 18.11 -56.58 -15.60
N GLU A 845 18.75 -57.03 -16.69
CA GLU A 845 20.02 -56.46 -17.17
C GLU A 845 19.92 -54.95 -17.41
N LYS A 846 18.88 -54.49 -18.11
CA LYS A 846 18.65 -53.05 -18.34
C LYS A 846 18.39 -52.26 -17.05
N MET A 847 17.74 -52.87 -16.08
CA MET A 847 17.47 -52.23 -14.78
C MET A 847 18.77 -52.05 -13.99
N VAL A 848 19.62 -53.08 -13.98
CA VAL A 848 20.94 -53.05 -13.32
C VAL A 848 21.85 -52.04 -14.01
N GLU A 849 21.89 -52.01 -15.35
CA GLU A 849 22.67 -51.05 -16.13
C GLU A 849 22.22 -49.60 -15.83
N GLY A 850 20.91 -49.34 -15.78
CA GLY A 850 20.36 -48.03 -15.40
C GLY A 850 20.71 -47.62 -13.95
N MET A 851 20.72 -48.55 -13.00
CA MET A 851 21.17 -48.27 -11.62
C MET A 851 22.67 -47.94 -11.55
N LEU A 852 23.50 -48.65 -12.32
CA LEU A 852 24.94 -48.41 -12.39
C LEU A 852 25.27 -47.06 -13.03
N GLU A 853 24.57 -46.68 -14.11
CA GLU A 853 24.67 -45.34 -14.70
C GLU A 853 24.23 -44.24 -13.72
N GLY A 854 23.14 -44.47 -12.97
CA GLY A 854 22.68 -43.56 -11.92
C GLY A 854 23.75 -43.33 -10.85
N ARG A 855 24.42 -44.39 -10.38
CA ARG A 855 25.55 -44.29 -9.43
C ARG A 855 26.74 -43.53 -10.02
N ARG A 856 27.11 -43.81 -11.27
CA ARG A 856 28.21 -43.09 -11.95
C ARG A 856 27.92 -41.60 -12.10
N LYS A 857 26.67 -41.24 -12.41
CA LYS A 857 26.25 -39.85 -12.54
C LYS A 857 26.27 -39.13 -11.19
N LYS A 858 25.78 -39.77 -10.13
CA LYS A 858 25.83 -39.23 -8.77
C LYS A 858 27.28 -39.01 -8.31
N LYS A 859 28.17 -39.95 -8.60
CA LYS A 859 29.60 -39.82 -8.30
C LYS A 859 30.24 -38.63 -9.04
N ARG A 860 29.92 -38.44 -10.33
CA ARG A 860 30.39 -37.25 -11.08
C ARG A 860 29.85 -35.94 -10.53
N GLU A 861 28.59 -35.91 -10.08
CA GLU A 861 28.00 -34.72 -9.45
C GLU A 861 28.65 -34.41 -8.09
N GLU A 862 28.99 -35.45 -7.30
CA GLU A 862 29.76 -35.30 -6.06
C GLU A 862 31.20 -34.82 -6.32
N GLU A 863 31.88 -35.34 -7.35
CA GLU A 863 33.21 -34.89 -7.78
C GLU A 863 33.19 -33.42 -8.26
N LEU A 864 32.19 -33.03 -9.05
CA LEU A 864 31.99 -31.64 -9.48
C LEU A 864 31.67 -30.69 -8.32
N LYS A 865 30.95 -31.18 -7.30
CA LYS A 865 30.68 -30.42 -6.08
C LYS A 865 31.96 -30.22 -5.27
N LYS A 866 32.78 -31.27 -5.15
CA LYS A 866 34.08 -31.22 -4.47
C LYS A 866 35.04 -30.23 -5.15
N MET A 867 35.14 -30.24 -6.48
CA MET A 867 35.97 -29.27 -7.21
C MET A 867 35.50 -27.81 -7.05
N ARG A 868 34.20 -27.58 -6.83
CA ARG A 868 33.67 -26.24 -6.53
C ARG A 868 33.91 -25.79 -5.09
N GLU A 869 34.08 -26.73 -4.18
CA GLU A 869 34.42 -26.47 -2.78
C GLU A 869 35.94 -26.24 -2.65
N GLU A 870 36.77 -27.05 -3.31
CA GLU A 870 38.24 -26.87 -3.37
C GLU A 870 38.64 -25.58 -4.10
N GLY A 871 37.96 -25.21 -5.20
CA GLY A 871 38.21 -23.93 -5.87
C GLY A 871 37.78 -22.69 -5.09
N LYS A 872 36.95 -22.84 -4.05
CA LYS A 872 36.62 -21.76 -3.11
C LYS A 872 37.68 -21.63 -2.01
N GLU A 873 38.31 -22.72 -1.61
CA GLU A 873 39.43 -22.71 -0.66
C GLU A 873 40.69 -22.10 -1.32
N GLU A 874 40.94 -22.36 -2.61
CA GLU A 874 42.03 -21.70 -3.35
C GLU A 874 41.79 -20.19 -3.56
N GLU A 875 40.54 -19.74 -3.82
CA GLU A 875 40.20 -18.31 -3.86
C GLU A 875 40.31 -17.63 -2.47
N GLU A 876 40.01 -18.33 -1.37
CA GLU A 876 40.20 -17.82 -0.01
C GLU A 876 41.69 -17.75 0.38
N GLU A 877 42.53 -18.71 -0.04
CA GLU A 877 43.98 -18.66 0.19
C GLU A 877 44.69 -17.58 -0.65
N GLU A 878 44.33 -17.39 -1.93
CA GLU A 878 44.87 -16.29 -2.75
C GLU A 878 44.45 -14.91 -2.22
N ALA A 879 43.23 -14.78 -1.66
CA ALA A 879 42.79 -13.54 -1.03
C ALA A 879 43.54 -13.21 0.28
N ILE A 880 44.04 -14.21 1.00
CA ILE A 880 44.84 -14.03 2.22
C ILE A 880 46.29 -13.64 1.88
N VAL A 881 46.84 -14.12 0.75
CA VAL A 881 48.21 -13.79 0.32
C VAL A 881 48.30 -12.40 -0.34
N ALA A 882 47.22 -11.90 -0.96
CA ALA A 882 47.19 -10.56 -1.57
C ALA A 882 46.94 -9.41 -0.57
N GLY A 883 46.64 -9.71 0.70
CA GLY A 883 46.34 -8.73 1.77
C GLY A 883 47.40 -8.54 2.85
N GLY A 884 48.61 -9.09 2.66
CA GLY A 884 49.74 -9.00 3.61
C GLY A 884 50.77 -7.93 3.26
#